data_AF-A0A7C7YQG5-F1
#
_entry.id   AF-A0A7C7YQG5-F1
#
_cell.length_a   1.000
_cell.length_b   1.000
_cell.length_c   1.000
_cell.angle_alpha   90.00
_cell.angle_beta   90.00
_cell.angle_gamma   90.00
#
_symmetry.space_group_name_H-M   'P 1'
#
loop_
_entity.id
_entity.type
_entity.pdbx_description
1 polymer ?
#
loop_
_entity_poly.entity_id
_entity_poly.type
_entity_poly.pdbx_seq_one_letter_code
_entity_poly.pdbx_strand_id
1 'polypeptide(L)'
;MIWPVQQPQSSPSRSGLLLLLMLLLGCIGCQPTTHPQLISARIEGLLEDGLGEGDQIILVLDASLELPSNPRVGLMIEGATGEEQYAFQRTEHLNVLIAELESGFDHLDQIDSGRSVLVSLDLGLMGLKDDLGQPIEGVVGPVMLELPAPEPAILEDARWVDSDRSSTVNREDLVVLRWDRPVHFSQILLDRRLQISSSLIRLSVKGDQLGSSRVPARFLDGPPSRETSILLGELPFLTIDGMHEHSRSRFEGSPSGIAVAGTTILPSQELITDQGGGVASPLVVDLEGDCAPWQDLELPPGLPALAGHSLTRLPGGKVLIAGGRTMMVGSSGRVLSSAWIIDPMGNHQGPIPMQAARADHCATLLPGVDGLLETEDDLVLITGGWDGSRARNDAEVLILSAEMSRFIPVESESPSSARFEHSAHPIAQRNTVIVVAGRLDGNLNGLIEQIEIEILDGDNGPKAISTTYQIGELRHPRHQHGSILFEDSEQPLLLLYGGYGGSLGTPHVPFDTEHCRVLDHPEAFRIRAGSRSSRTLLIDKPGSNLPGPRRGLRLQSIGDSTAQGNRALLVAGTRREPNPDALTPFQPTECRTSFLLEQQDTRFGRIQLRWIPAGRLPVELYQPSIVELPGGRILIAGGFDRGGLPTAEAAIYDPFSGVVERVCKPLSRASAGGDELLLAPRAVALWGGALIVAASPESRTSRALLFTSGN
;
A
#
# COMPACT_ATOMS: atom_id res chain seq x y z
N MET A 1 -15.76 -40.35 -48.90
CA MET A 1 -15.52 -40.81 -47.52
C MET A 1 -16.76 -40.48 -46.72
N ILE A 2 -17.17 -41.37 -45.80
CA ILE A 2 -18.57 -41.51 -45.39
C ILE A 2 -18.76 -41.16 -43.91
N TRP A 3 -19.62 -40.15 -43.68
CA TRP A 3 -20.53 -39.94 -42.55
C TRP A 3 -20.03 -39.65 -41.11
N PRO A 4 -20.93 -39.08 -40.26
CA PRO A 4 -20.61 -38.51 -38.96
C PRO A 4 -20.91 -39.46 -37.78
N VAL A 5 -20.74 -38.92 -36.57
CA VAL A 5 -21.04 -39.55 -35.28
C VAL A 5 -22.52 -39.94 -35.14
N GLN A 6 -22.77 -41.16 -34.69
CA GLN A 6 -24.02 -41.59 -34.04
C GLN A 6 -23.69 -42.34 -32.74
N GLN A 7 -24.46 -42.08 -31.68
CA GLN A 7 -24.42 -42.89 -30.46
C GLN A 7 -24.97 -44.30 -30.74
N PRO A 8 -24.61 -45.28 -29.88
CA PRO A 8 -25.68 -46.00 -29.20
C PRO A 8 -25.44 -46.21 -27.70
N GLN A 9 -26.55 -46.27 -26.96
CA GLN A 9 -26.62 -46.79 -25.60
C GLN A 9 -26.53 -48.32 -25.57
N SER A 10 -25.87 -48.90 -24.56
CA SER A 10 -26.39 -50.09 -23.86
C SER A 10 -25.56 -50.37 -22.61
N SER A 11 -26.21 -50.52 -21.45
CA SER A 11 -25.58 -50.87 -20.18
C SER A 11 -25.35 -52.39 -20.02
N PRO A 12 -24.25 -52.83 -19.40
CA PRO A 12 -24.10 -54.19 -18.90
C PRO A 12 -24.74 -54.38 -17.51
N SER A 13 -25.02 -55.63 -17.16
CA SER A 13 -25.96 -56.02 -16.11
C SER A 13 -25.42 -55.98 -14.67
N ARG A 14 -26.36 -55.83 -13.70
CA ARG A 14 -26.11 -55.78 -12.24
C ARG A 14 -25.30 -56.96 -11.66
N SER A 15 -25.19 -58.08 -12.37
CA SER A 15 -24.42 -59.26 -11.95
C SER A 15 -22.92 -59.02 -11.94
N GLY A 16 -22.40 -58.19 -12.86
CA GLY A 16 -20.97 -57.84 -12.89
C GLY A 16 -20.56 -56.89 -11.78
N LEU A 17 -21.45 -55.99 -11.37
CA LEU A 17 -21.16 -54.97 -10.36
C LEU A 17 -20.95 -55.59 -8.96
N LEU A 18 -21.69 -56.64 -8.60
CA LEU A 18 -21.57 -57.28 -7.29
C LEU A 18 -20.25 -58.08 -7.14
N LEU A 19 -19.79 -58.71 -8.22
CA LEU A 19 -18.52 -59.44 -8.23
C LEU A 19 -17.32 -58.48 -8.24
N LEU A 20 -17.42 -57.35 -8.95
CA LEU A 20 -16.41 -56.30 -8.92
C LEU A 20 -16.32 -55.62 -7.55
N LEU A 21 -17.46 -55.40 -6.87
CA LEU A 21 -17.50 -54.81 -5.53
C LEU A 21 -16.82 -55.71 -4.48
N MET A 22 -17.02 -57.02 -4.52
CA MET A 22 -16.34 -57.95 -3.60
C MET A 22 -14.84 -58.14 -3.90
N LEU A 23 -14.37 -57.90 -5.13
CA LEU A 23 -12.94 -57.95 -5.47
C LEU A 23 -12.20 -56.62 -5.18
N LEU A 24 -12.89 -55.48 -5.23
CA LEU A 24 -12.34 -54.17 -4.82
C LEU A 24 -12.32 -53.94 -3.30
N LEU A 25 -12.98 -54.79 -2.52
CA LEU A 25 -12.94 -54.79 -1.05
C LEU A 25 -11.83 -55.70 -0.47
N GLY A 26 -11.00 -56.33 -1.32
CA GLY A 26 -9.99 -57.31 -0.89
C GLY A 26 -8.53 -56.81 -0.80
N CYS A 27 -8.16 -55.80 -1.58
CA CYS A 27 -6.83 -55.16 -1.59
C CYS A 27 -7.03 -53.70 -2.07
N ILE A 28 -6.62 -52.63 -1.39
CA ILE A 28 -5.70 -52.47 -0.27
C ILE A 28 -6.45 -51.75 0.85
N GLY A 29 -6.60 -52.39 2.01
CA GLY A 29 -7.03 -51.69 3.21
C GLY A 29 -5.85 -50.90 3.77
N CYS A 30 -5.84 -49.58 3.60
CA CYS A 30 -5.13 -48.73 4.55
C CYS A 30 -5.87 -48.86 5.89
N GLN A 31 -5.43 -49.80 6.72
CA GLN A 31 -5.55 -49.61 8.15
C GLN A 31 -4.83 -48.29 8.44
N PRO A 32 -5.44 -47.32 9.14
CA PRO A 32 -4.66 -46.21 9.68
C PRO A 32 -3.60 -46.85 10.58
N THR A 33 -2.33 -46.66 10.25
CA THR A 33 -1.25 -47.13 11.10
C THR A 33 -1.34 -46.35 12.40
N THR A 34 -1.74 -47.02 13.48
CA THR A 34 -1.88 -46.45 14.83
C THR A 34 -0.53 -46.15 15.50
N HIS A 35 0.51 -45.98 14.69
CA HIS A 35 1.88 -45.65 15.07
C HIS A 35 2.32 -44.48 14.19
N PRO A 36 2.68 -43.33 14.79
CA PRO A 36 3.22 -42.18 14.07
C PRO A 36 4.50 -42.54 13.30
N GLN A 37 4.83 -41.73 12.30
CA GLN A 37 6.13 -41.74 11.61
C GLN A 37 6.70 -40.33 11.56
N LEU A 38 8.03 -40.23 11.73
CA LEU A 38 8.77 -38.99 11.54
C LEU A 38 8.92 -38.75 10.03
N ILE A 39 8.40 -37.61 9.55
CA ILE A 39 8.44 -37.20 8.14
C ILE A 39 9.71 -36.40 7.84
N SER A 40 10.04 -35.40 8.67
CA SER A 40 11.16 -34.49 8.44
C SER A 40 11.77 -33.99 9.75
N ALA A 41 13.05 -33.64 9.69
CA ALA A 41 13.81 -32.99 10.75
C ALA A 41 14.60 -31.84 10.13
N ARG A 42 14.48 -30.61 10.64
CA ARG A 42 15.27 -29.45 10.21
C ARG A 42 15.79 -28.64 11.38
N ILE A 43 16.86 -27.89 11.19
CA ILE A 43 17.40 -26.94 12.17
C ILE A 43 16.82 -25.54 11.88
N GLU A 44 16.32 -24.86 12.91
CA GLU A 44 16.03 -23.42 12.91
C GLU A 44 16.84 -22.75 14.02
N GLY A 45 17.68 -21.80 13.63
CA GLY A 45 18.79 -21.29 14.42
C GLY A 45 19.93 -20.89 13.47
N LEU A 46 20.64 -19.82 13.79
CA LEU A 46 21.68 -19.25 12.94
C LEU A 46 22.96 -19.15 13.76
N LEU A 47 23.93 -20.03 13.52
CA LEU A 47 25.28 -19.83 14.03
C LEU A 47 26.37 -20.25 13.03
N GLU A 48 27.43 -19.44 13.03
CA GLU A 48 28.64 -19.60 12.23
C GLU A 48 29.62 -20.62 12.85
N ASP A 49 29.24 -21.25 13.97
CA ASP A 49 30.13 -22.05 14.84
C ASP A 49 29.69 -23.51 15.08
N GLY A 50 28.49 -23.94 14.68
CA GLY A 50 27.99 -25.32 14.90
C GLY A 50 26.55 -25.41 15.42
N LEU A 51 26.12 -26.60 15.87
CA LEU A 51 24.85 -26.80 16.58
C LEU A 51 25.04 -26.44 18.07
N GLY A 52 24.36 -25.41 18.56
CA GLY A 52 24.63 -24.81 19.88
C GLY A 52 23.42 -24.59 20.79
N GLU A 53 23.70 -24.02 21.97
CA GLU A 53 22.69 -23.55 22.92
C GLU A 53 21.82 -22.44 22.27
N GLY A 54 20.50 -22.66 22.22
CA GLY A 54 19.53 -21.74 21.62
C GLY A 54 19.05 -22.12 20.21
N ASP A 55 19.67 -23.10 19.56
CA ASP A 55 19.15 -23.67 18.31
C ASP A 55 17.91 -24.54 18.56
N GLN A 56 17.12 -24.75 17.51
CA GLN A 56 15.91 -25.58 17.55
C GLN A 56 15.92 -26.65 16.47
N ILE A 57 15.61 -27.90 16.84
CA ILE A 57 15.34 -28.97 15.87
C ILE A 57 13.82 -29.14 15.75
N ILE A 58 13.29 -28.84 14.57
CA ILE A 58 11.87 -28.97 14.23
C ILE A 58 11.64 -30.32 13.58
N LEU A 59 10.72 -31.08 14.16
CA LEU A 59 10.41 -32.46 13.83
C LEU A 59 8.93 -32.56 13.44
N VAL A 60 8.64 -33.07 12.25
CA VAL A 60 7.26 -33.19 11.74
C VAL A 60 6.85 -34.64 11.68
N LEU A 61 5.68 -34.96 12.24
CA LEU A 61 5.09 -36.29 12.27
C LEU A 61 3.89 -36.38 11.30
N ASP A 62 3.59 -37.59 10.84
CA ASP A 62 2.42 -37.89 10.01
C ASP A 62 1.08 -37.93 10.78
N ALA A 63 1.15 -37.92 12.11
CA ALA A 63 0.03 -37.93 13.03
C ALA A 63 0.17 -36.87 14.12
N SER A 64 -0.96 -36.32 14.57
CA SER A 64 -1.03 -35.44 15.73
C SER A 64 -0.80 -36.22 17.02
N LEU A 65 0.05 -35.69 17.91
CA LEU A 65 0.37 -36.26 19.21
C LEU A 65 0.29 -35.19 20.30
N GLU A 66 -0.50 -35.44 21.35
CA GLU A 66 -0.47 -34.57 22.53
C GLU A 66 0.71 -34.92 23.43
N LEU A 67 1.69 -34.01 23.51
CA LEU A 67 2.74 -34.04 24.52
C LEU A 67 2.13 -33.89 25.93
N PRO A 68 2.32 -34.86 26.86
CA PRO A 68 1.78 -34.78 28.22
C PRO A 68 2.56 -33.80 29.13
N SER A 69 3.76 -33.39 28.72
CA SER A 69 4.65 -32.44 29.38
C SER A 69 5.70 -31.93 28.37
N ASN A 70 6.74 -31.24 28.83
CA ASN A 70 7.94 -30.95 28.02
C ASN A 70 9.01 -32.02 28.31
N PRO A 71 9.02 -33.18 27.62
CA PRO A 71 10.05 -34.20 27.84
C PRO A 71 11.44 -33.68 27.48
N ARG A 72 12.45 -34.26 28.13
CA ARG A 72 13.89 -34.01 27.92
C ARG A 72 14.61 -35.30 27.50
N VAL A 73 13.85 -36.21 26.88
CA VAL A 73 14.22 -37.58 26.53
C VAL A 73 13.48 -37.97 25.25
N GLY A 74 14.01 -38.97 24.54
CA GLY A 74 13.41 -39.53 23.34
C GLY A 74 13.97 -38.99 22.01
N LEU A 75 14.69 -37.87 22.00
CA LEU A 75 15.46 -37.45 20.81
C LEU A 75 16.73 -38.29 20.69
N MET A 76 16.98 -38.84 19.50
CA MET A 76 18.21 -39.56 19.16
C MET A 76 18.82 -38.95 17.91
N ILE A 77 20.05 -38.44 18.03
CA ILE A 77 20.83 -37.86 16.93
C ILE A 77 22.04 -38.76 16.67
N GLU A 78 22.28 -39.12 15.40
CA GLU A 78 23.46 -39.91 15.02
C GLU A 78 24.75 -39.13 15.33
N GLY A 79 25.55 -39.68 16.25
CA GLY A 79 26.80 -39.06 16.70
C GLY A 79 26.77 -38.50 18.12
N ALA A 80 25.58 -38.38 18.73
CA ALA A 80 25.40 -37.93 20.11
C ALA A 80 26.17 -38.80 21.13
N THR A 81 26.73 -38.15 22.14
CA THR A 81 27.56 -38.72 23.20
C THR A 81 26.76 -39.12 24.45
N GLY A 82 25.56 -38.57 24.63
CA GLY A 82 24.72 -38.72 25.82
C GLY A 82 24.87 -37.60 26.85
N GLU A 83 25.66 -36.56 26.57
CA GLU A 83 25.78 -35.36 27.41
C GLU A 83 24.84 -34.22 26.97
N GLU A 84 24.08 -34.43 25.88
CA GLU A 84 23.23 -33.42 25.24
C GLU A 84 21.96 -33.14 26.05
N GLN A 85 21.68 -31.86 26.31
CA GLN A 85 20.50 -31.42 27.05
C GLN A 85 19.58 -30.61 26.13
N TYR A 86 18.34 -31.05 26.00
CA TYR A 86 17.31 -30.41 25.19
C TYR A 86 15.97 -30.46 25.93
N ALA A 87 15.05 -29.58 25.53
CA ALA A 87 13.66 -29.59 26.00
C ALA A 87 12.69 -29.55 24.82
N PHE A 88 11.71 -30.44 24.82
CA PHE A 88 10.61 -30.36 23.86
C PHE A 88 9.63 -29.25 24.26
N GLN A 89 9.39 -28.30 23.36
CA GLN A 89 8.37 -27.27 23.54
C GLN A 89 7.00 -27.76 23.07
N ARG A 90 5.94 -27.25 23.72
CA ARG A 90 4.56 -27.50 23.31
C ARG A 90 4.16 -26.52 22.20
N THR A 91 3.77 -27.05 21.06
CA THR A 91 3.34 -26.32 19.86
C THR A 91 1.81 -26.22 19.78
N GLU A 92 1.30 -25.27 19.00
CA GLU A 92 -0.13 -25.23 18.63
C GLU A 92 -0.48 -26.31 17.57
N HIS A 93 0.53 -26.79 16.84
CA HIS A 93 0.41 -27.83 15.83
C HIS A 93 0.86 -29.19 16.41
N LEU A 94 -0.10 -30.00 16.86
CA LEU A 94 0.15 -31.28 17.55
C LEU A 94 0.96 -32.31 16.74
N ASN A 95 1.14 -32.13 15.43
CA ASN A 95 1.99 -32.97 14.58
C ASN A 95 3.41 -32.42 14.39
N VAL A 96 3.78 -31.34 15.10
CA VAL A 96 5.09 -30.70 15.05
C VAL A 96 5.67 -30.65 16.46
N LEU A 97 6.87 -31.19 16.63
CA LEU A 97 7.65 -31.13 17.87
C LEU A 97 8.84 -30.20 17.66
N ILE A 98 9.10 -29.30 18.61
CA ILE A 98 10.28 -28.43 18.61
C ILE A 98 11.16 -28.87 19.77
N ALA A 99 12.37 -29.34 19.48
CA ALA A 99 13.40 -29.59 20.48
C ALA A 99 14.31 -28.36 20.56
N GLU A 100 14.20 -27.60 21.65
CA GLU A 100 15.12 -26.50 21.98
C GLU A 100 16.39 -27.07 22.59
N LEU A 101 17.55 -26.71 22.04
CA LEU A 101 18.85 -27.24 22.43
C LEU A 101 19.44 -26.36 23.53
N GLU A 102 19.76 -26.94 24.69
CA GLU A 102 20.22 -26.19 25.87
C GLU A 102 21.73 -26.31 26.11
N SER A 103 22.35 -27.48 25.88
CA SER A 103 23.82 -27.64 25.99
C SER A 103 24.32 -28.99 25.45
N GLY A 104 25.63 -29.09 25.18
CA GLY A 104 26.32 -30.34 24.89
C GLY A 104 26.40 -30.74 23.41
N PHE A 105 25.94 -29.89 22.49
CA PHE A 105 25.88 -30.19 21.05
C PHE A 105 27.18 -29.85 20.29
N ASP A 106 28.12 -29.15 20.93
CA ASP A 106 29.42 -28.63 20.43
C ASP A 106 30.39 -29.69 19.82
N HIS A 107 30.00 -30.95 19.76
CA HIS A 107 30.76 -32.05 19.14
C HIS A 107 30.14 -32.49 17.79
N LEU A 108 28.96 -31.95 17.45
CA LEU A 108 28.22 -32.24 16.22
C LEU A 108 28.53 -31.25 15.10
N ASP A 109 29.44 -30.28 15.29
CA ASP A 109 29.88 -29.24 14.33
C ASP A 109 30.27 -29.75 12.92
N GLN A 110 30.47 -31.05 12.74
CA GLN A 110 30.89 -31.67 11.47
C GLN A 110 29.77 -31.77 10.41
N ILE A 111 28.56 -31.24 10.62
CA ILE A 111 27.47 -31.28 9.62
C ILE A 111 27.87 -30.59 8.31
N ASP A 112 28.69 -29.53 8.37
CA ASP A 112 29.21 -28.81 7.20
C ASP A 112 30.17 -29.64 6.31
N SER A 113 30.66 -30.79 6.80
CA SER A 113 31.60 -31.65 6.05
C SER A 113 30.94 -32.56 4.99
N GLY A 114 29.65 -32.33 4.67
CA GLY A 114 28.88 -33.12 3.71
C GLY A 114 28.44 -34.49 4.23
N ARG A 115 28.41 -34.67 5.55
CA ARG A 115 27.96 -35.89 6.23
C ARG A 115 26.54 -35.71 6.75
N SER A 116 25.59 -36.41 6.14
CA SER A 116 24.19 -36.42 6.58
C SER A 116 24.07 -36.96 8.00
N VAL A 117 23.57 -36.15 8.94
CA VAL A 117 23.19 -36.59 10.28
C VAL A 117 21.76 -37.12 10.24
N LEU A 118 21.54 -38.27 10.86
CA LEU A 118 20.22 -38.89 10.98
C LEU A 118 19.62 -38.62 12.38
N VAL A 119 18.32 -38.33 12.41
CA VAL A 119 17.55 -38.11 13.64
C VAL A 119 16.39 -39.11 13.73
N SER A 120 16.16 -39.62 14.93
CA SER A 120 15.06 -40.53 15.27
C SER A 120 14.42 -40.11 16.60
N LEU A 121 13.17 -40.55 16.84
CA LEU A 121 12.45 -40.32 18.09
C LEU A 121 12.00 -41.64 18.72
N ASP A 122 12.26 -41.82 20.02
CA ASP A 122 11.67 -42.88 20.83
C ASP A 122 10.40 -42.36 21.52
N LEU A 123 9.24 -42.74 20.97
CA LEU A 123 7.92 -42.28 21.44
C LEU A 123 7.57 -42.85 22.83
N GLY A 124 8.16 -44.00 23.19
CA GLY A 124 7.96 -44.64 24.49
C GLY A 124 8.67 -43.88 25.61
N LEU A 125 9.91 -43.44 25.37
CA LEU A 125 10.64 -42.59 26.30
C LEU A 125 10.01 -41.20 26.48
N MET A 126 9.33 -40.67 25.46
CA MET A 126 8.56 -39.43 25.55
C MET A 126 7.28 -39.55 26.40
N GLY A 127 6.85 -40.78 26.76
CA GLY A 127 5.65 -41.02 27.56
C GLY A 127 4.33 -40.72 26.84
N LEU A 128 4.36 -40.69 25.50
CA LEU A 128 3.22 -40.41 24.64
C LEU A 128 2.14 -41.51 24.76
N LYS A 129 0.89 -41.12 24.50
CA LYS A 129 -0.26 -42.02 24.56
C LYS A 129 -1.15 -41.88 23.33
N ASP A 130 -1.80 -42.97 22.94
CA ASP A 130 -2.80 -42.99 21.88
C ASP A 130 -4.16 -42.41 22.34
N ASP A 131 -5.10 -42.27 21.41
CA ASP A 131 -6.46 -41.80 21.65
C ASP A 131 -7.25 -42.67 22.66
N LEU A 132 -6.76 -43.87 22.98
CA LEU A 132 -7.32 -44.82 23.94
C LEU A 132 -6.60 -44.78 25.30
N GLY A 133 -5.59 -43.93 25.46
CA GLY A 133 -4.80 -43.74 26.67
C GLY A 133 -3.72 -44.81 26.92
N GLN A 134 -3.41 -45.66 25.94
CA GLN A 134 -2.30 -46.63 26.01
C GLN A 134 -0.98 -45.97 25.63
N PRO A 135 0.16 -46.35 26.26
CA PRO A 135 1.46 -45.81 25.90
C PRO A 135 1.84 -46.19 24.47
N ILE A 136 2.33 -45.23 23.68
CA ILE A 136 2.86 -45.48 22.34
C ILE A 136 4.33 -45.90 22.47
N GLU A 137 4.61 -47.17 22.24
CA GLU A 137 5.97 -47.70 22.22
C GLU A 137 6.51 -47.75 20.79
N GLY A 138 7.79 -47.40 20.60
CA GLY A 138 8.49 -47.54 19.33
C GLY A 138 9.41 -46.37 18.98
N VAL A 139 10.37 -46.66 18.10
CA VAL A 139 11.32 -45.69 17.53
C VAL A 139 10.86 -45.33 16.11
N VAL A 140 10.81 -44.03 15.80
CA VAL A 140 10.40 -43.50 14.49
C VAL A 140 11.51 -42.69 13.84
N GLY A 141 11.59 -42.72 12.50
CA GLY A 141 12.78 -42.34 11.73
C GLY A 141 13.59 -43.58 11.30
N PRO A 142 14.87 -43.44 10.93
CA PRO A 142 15.63 -42.19 10.87
C PRO A 142 15.21 -41.29 9.69
N VAL A 143 15.29 -39.98 9.90
CA VAL A 143 15.20 -38.97 8.83
C VAL A 143 16.48 -38.12 8.83
N MET A 144 16.87 -37.63 7.66
CA MET A 144 18.00 -36.70 7.52
C MET A 144 17.68 -35.37 8.21
N LEU A 145 18.61 -34.86 8.99
CA LEU A 145 18.56 -33.52 9.56
C LEU A 145 18.94 -32.50 8.48
N GLU A 146 17.97 -31.71 8.03
CA GLU A 146 18.18 -30.67 7.02
C GLU A 146 18.77 -29.41 7.65
N LEU A 147 19.85 -28.90 7.03
CA LEU A 147 20.42 -27.59 7.33
C LEU A 147 19.42 -26.47 6.98
N PRO A 148 19.48 -25.30 7.65
CA PRO A 148 18.68 -24.15 7.27
C PRO A 148 18.99 -23.76 5.82
N ALA A 149 17.96 -23.38 5.06
CA ALA A 149 18.13 -22.95 3.68
C ALA A 149 19.01 -21.69 3.64
N PRO A 150 20.11 -21.67 2.87
CA PRO A 150 21.03 -20.53 2.84
C PRO A 150 20.31 -19.29 2.33
N GLU A 151 20.32 -18.23 3.14
CA GLU A 151 19.70 -16.95 2.80
C GLU A 151 20.23 -16.41 1.44
N PRO A 152 19.34 -15.92 0.57
CA PRO A 152 19.76 -15.36 -0.71
C PRO A 152 20.51 -14.03 -0.52
N ALA A 153 21.46 -13.73 -1.41
CA ALA A 153 22.04 -12.39 -1.46
C ALA A 153 20.99 -11.36 -1.86
N ILE A 154 21.02 -10.22 -1.18
CA ILE A 154 20.11 -9.10 -1.37
C ILE A 154 20.78 -8.06 -2.27
N LEU A 155 20.11 -7.68 -3.36
CA LEU A 155 20.53 -6.56 -4.20
C LEU A 155 20.36 -5.23 -3.43
N GLU A 156 21.46 -4.55 -3.12
CA GLU A 156 21.46 -3.27 -2.38
C GLU A 156 21.28 -2.05 -3.30
N ASP A 157 21.92 -2.08 -4.47
CA ASP A 157 22.08 -0.94 -5.36
C ASP A 157 22.49 -1.43 -6.76
N ALA A 158 22.26 -0.60 -7.78
CA ALA A 158 22.85 -0.83 -9.08
C ALA A 158 23.01 0.49 -9.85
N ARG A 159 24.00 0.53 -10.75
CA ARG A 159 24.45 1.75 -11.43
C ARG A 159 24.88 1.50 -12.87
N TRP A 160 24.71 2.49 -13.75
CA TRP A 160 25.28 2.49 -15.10
C TRP A 160 26.68 3.09 -15.11
N VAL A 161 27.53 2.59 -15.99
CA VAL A 161 28.91 3.04 -16.18
C VAL A 161 29.17 3.26 -17.67
N ASP A 162 29.18 4.54 -18.05
CA ASP A 162 29.68 5.03 -19.34
C ASP A 162 31.15 4.60 -19.50
N SER A 163 31.39 3.59 -20.33
CA SER A 163 32.69 2.92 -20.41
C SER A 163 33.55 3.45 -21.55
N ASP A 164 32.93 3.98 -22.61
CA ASP A 164 33.60 4.61 -23.75
C ASP A 164 33.65 6.16 -23.66
N ARG A 165 32.95 6.75 -22.68
CA ARG A 165 32.78 8.19 -22.46
C ARG A 165 31.98 8.90 -23.55
N SER A 166 31.07 8.18 -24.21
CA SER A 166 30.17 8.72 -25.22
C SER A 166 29.06 9.61 -24.66
N SER A 167 28.77 9.52 -23.35
CA SER A 167 27.59 10.12 -22.72
C SER A 167 26.26 9.64 -23.31
N THR A 168 26.24 8.48 -23.97
CA THR A 168 25.04 7.88 -24.57
C THR A 168 25.04 6.37 -24.35
N VAL A 169 23.94 5.82 -23.82
CA VAL A 169 23.78 4.36 -23.60
C VAL A 169 24.07 3.60 -24.88
N ASN A 170 25.11 2.78 -24.85
CA ASN A 170 25.46 1.95 -25.98
C ASN A 170 26.03 0.59 -25.54
N ARG A 171 26.32 -0.28 -26.50
CA ARG A 171 26.71 -1.69 -26.26
C ARG A 171 28.07 -1.86 -25.57
N GLU A 172 28.91 -0.83 -25.55
CA GLU A 172 30.22 -0.86 -24.89
C GLU A 172 30.12 -0.51 -23.39
N ASP A 173 28.94 -0.06 -22.91
CA ASP A 173 28.69 0.32 -21.52
C ASP A 173 28.35 -0.86 -20.61
N LEU A 174 28.48 -0.60 -19.30
CA LEU A 174 28.20 -1.55 -18.24
C LEU A 174 27.03 -1.11 -17.33
N VAL A 175 26.34 -2.09 -16.77
CA VAL A 175 25.50 -1.93 -15.57
C VAL A 175 26.14 -2.77 -14.45
N VAL A 176 26.47 -2.13 -13.33
CA VAL A 176 27.08 -2.79 -12.17
C VAL A 176 26.04 -2.92 -11.07
N LEU A 177 25.84 -4.12 -10.58
CA LEU A 177 24.96 -4.46 -9.45
C LEU A 177 25.80 -4.60 -8.17
N ARG A 178 25.27 -4.17 -7.02
CA ARG A 178 25.92 -4.29 -5.71
C ARG A 178 25.06 -5.14 -4.76
N TRP A 179 25.71 -6.05 -4.06
CA TRP A 179 25.09 -7.07 -3.21
C TRP A 179 25.56 -6.95 -1.75
N ASP A 180 24.70 -7.34 -0.81
CA ASP A 180 25.00 -7.37 0.64
C ASP A 180 26.16 -8.34 0.96
N ARG A 181 26.21 -9.49 0.26
CA ARG A 181 27.19 -10.56 0.38
C ARG A 181 27.77 -10.96 -1.00
N PRO A 182 28.94 -11.63 -1.06
CA PRO A 182 29.52 -12.03 -2.35
C PRO A 182 28.63 -13.01 -3.11
N VAL A 183 28.57 -12.84 -4.43
CA VAL A 183 27.88 -13.74 -5.36
C VAL A 183 28.80 -14.14 -6.51
N HIS A 184 28.53 -15.30 -7.10
CA HIS A 184 29.20 -15.81 -8.29
C HIS A 184 28.21 -16.58 -9.19
N PHE A 185 28.65 -16.92 -10.40
CA PHE A 185 27.82 -17.64 -11.38
C PHE A 185 27.81 -19.13 -11.11
N SER A 186 26.62 -19.74 -11.07
CA SER A 186 26.52 -21.20 -11.04
C SER A 186 27.08 -21.80 -12.34
N GLN A 187 27.58 -23.03 -12.26
CA GLN A 187 28.11 -23.77 -13.42
C GLN A 187 27.06 -23.88 -14.56
N ILE A 188 25.78 -23.96 -14.21
CA ILE A 188 24.64 -24.02 -15.13
C ILE A 188 24.51 -22.73 -15.96
N LEU A 189 24.82 -21.56 -15.36
CA LEU A 189 24.77 -20.27 -16.05
C LEU A 189 26.00 -20.06 -16.96
N LEU A 190 27.18 -20.48 -16.49
CA LEU A 190 28.44 -20.44 -17.26
C LEU A 190 28.33 -21.23 -18.58
N ASP A 191 27.75 -22.43 -18.55
CA ASP A 191 27.59 -23.29 -19.72
C ASP A 191 26.58 -22.75 -20.76
N ARG A 192 25.64 -21.88 -20.35
CA ARG A 192 24.51 -21.41 -21.19
C ARG A 192 24.80 -20.24 -22.12
N ARG A 193 26.01 -19.65 -22.08
CA ARG A 193 26.35 -18.41 -22.82
C ARG A 193 25.37 -17.25 -22.57
N LEU A 194 25.15 -16.94 -21.28
CA LEU A 194 24.76 -15.62 -20.76
C LEU A 194 23.88 -14.75 -21.70
N GLN A 195 22.62 -15.14 -21.84
CA GLN A 195 21.56 -14.21 -22.22
C GLN A 195 20.84 -13.76 -20.95
N ILE A 196 20.70 -12.46 -20.72
CA ILE A 196 19.82 -11.97 -19.65
C ILE A 196 18.37 -12.24 -20.08
N SER A 197 17.76 -13.23 -19.44
CA SER A 197 16.36 -13.60 -19.65
C SER A 197 15.43 -12.60 -18.96
N SER A 198 14.22 -12.44 -19.50
CA SER A 198 13.16 -11.66 -18.86
C SER A 198 12.69 -12.26 -17.52
N SER A 199 13.12 -13.48 -17.20
CA SER A 199 12.89 -14.18 -15.93
C SER A 199 14.00 -13.97 -14.90
N LEU A 200 15.08 -13.25 -15.22
CA LEU A 200 16.18 -12.96 -14.29
C LEU A 200 16.23 -11.49 -13.86
N ILE A 201 16.07 -10.55 -14.80
CA ILE A 201 16.11 -9.10 -14.52
C ILE A 201 14.86 -8.41 -15.06
N ARG A 202 14.17 -7.67 -14.19
CA ARG A 202 13.03 -6.81 -14.54
C ARG A 202 13.44 -5.34 -14.44
N LEU A 203 13.51 -4.67 -15.60
CA LEU A 203 13.84 -3.25 -15.69
C LEU A 203 12.69 -2.39 -15.15
N SER A 204 13.04 -1.30 -14.47
CA SER A 204 12.12 -0.42 -13.73
C SER A 204 11.27 0.48 -14.62
N VAL A 205 11.60 0.61 -15.92
CA VAL A 205 10.86 1.41 -16.90
C VAL A 205 10.39 0.53 -18.06
N LYS A 206 9.08 0.58 -18.35
CA LYS A 206 8.46 -0.18 -19.44
C LYS A 206 8.88 0.38 -20.80
N GLY A 207 9.64 -0.41 -21.56
CA GLY A 207 10.22 -0.02 -22.85
C GLY A 207 11.74 0.04 -22.83
N ASP A 208 12.35 0.01 -21.64
CA ASP A 208 13.78 -0.23 -21.49
C ASP A 208 14.15 -1.64 -21.94
N GLN A 209 15.33 -1.77 -22.54
CA GLN A 209 15.94 -3.00 -22.99
C GLN A 209 17.47 -2.90 -22.84
N LEU A 210 18.08 -3.89 -22.17
CA LEU A 210 19.54 -3.96 -22.06
C LEU A 210 20.22 -4.37 -23.39
N GLY A 211 19.47 -4.92 -24.35
CA GLY A 211 19.95 -5.31 -25.67
C GLY A 211 18.87 -5.97 -26.53
N SER A 212 19.17 -6.20 -27.82
CA SER A 212 18.27 -6.82 -28.79
C SER A 212 18.17 -8.34 -28.61
N SER A 213 17.13 -8.97 -29.18
CA SER A 213 17.04 -10.44 -29.23
C SER A 213 18.10 -11.12 -30.11
N ARG A 214 18.88 -10.35 -30.89
CA ARG A 214 19.98 -10.86 -31.72
C ARG A 214 21.33 -10.76 -31.00
N VAL A 215 21.52 -9.69 -30.23
CA VAL A 215 22.70 -9.47 -29.38
C VAL A 215 22.19 -8.97 -28.03
N PRO A 216 21.80 -9.88 -27.13
CA PRO A 216 21.30 -9.51 -25.81
C PRO A 216 22.46 -9.03 -24.92
N ALA A 217 22.10 -8.34 -23.83
CA ALA A 217 23.04 -8.08 -22.76
C ALA A 217 23.44 -9.38 -22.04
N ARG A 218 24.65 -9.37 -21.47
CA ARG A 218 25.28 -10.52 -20.83
C ARG A 218 25.99 -10.07 -19.56
N PHE A 219 26.05 -10.92 -18.54
CA PHE A 219 26.97 -10.66 -17.44
C PHE A 219 28.43 -10.80 -17.88
N LEU A 220 29.32 -10.17 -17.11
CA LEU A 220 30.75 -10.42 -17.14
C LEU A 220 31.08 -11.40 -16.01
N ASP A 221 31.68 -12.52 -16.39
CA ASP A 221 32.17 -13.54 -15.47
C ASP A 221 33.37 -13.03 -14.64
N GLY A 222 33.52 -13.54 -13.42
CA GLY A 222 34.50 -13.08 -12.45
C GLY A 222 34.50 -13.89 -11.15
N PRO A 223 35.50 -13.70 -10.27
CA PRO A 223 35.53 -14.33 -8.96
C PRO A 223 34.36 -13.85 -8.08
N PRO A 224 34.02 -14.58 -6.99
CA PRO A 224 33.04 -14.14 -6.01
C PRO A 224 33.24 -12.69 -5.58
N SER A 225 32.16 -11.91 -5.69
CA SER A 225 32.24 -10.46 -5.58
C SER A 225 30.93 -9.89 -5.06
N ARG A 226 31.02 -8.82 -4.25
CA ARG A 226 29.87 -7.98 -3.90
C ARG A 226 29.42 -7.06 -5.04
N GLU A 227 30.16 -7.02 -6.15
CA GLU A 227 29.76 -6.33 -7.38
C GLU A 227 29.81 -7.26 -8.59
N THR A 228 28.70 -7.34 -9.34
CA THR A 228 28.60 -8.09 -10.60
C THR A 228 28.29 -7.13 -11.75
N SER A 229 28.95 -7.30 -12.90
CA SER A 229 28.78 -6.41 -14.05
C SER A 229 28.00 -7.06 -15.19
N ILE A 230 27.21 -6.26 -15.90
CA ILE A 230 26.44 -6.59 -17.10
C ILE A 230 26.97 -5.72 -18.24
N LEU A 231 27.39 -6.33 -19.34
CA LEU A 231 27.68 -5.64 -20.60
C LEU A 231 26.41 -5.55 -21.45
N LEU A 232 26.13 -4.35 -21.97
CA LEU A 232 24.94 -4.11 -22.78
C LEU A 232 25.01 -4.78 -24.16
N GLY A 233 23.84 -5.04 -24.74
CA GLY A 233 23.67 -5.65 -26.05
C GLY A 233 23.51 -4.63 -27.17
N GLU A 234 23.05 -5.07 -28.34
CA GLU A 234 22.78 -4.19 -29.49
C GLU A 234 21.50 -3.38 -29.28
N LEU A 235 21.51 -2.10 -29.69
CA LEU A 235 20.40 -1.15 -29.51
C LEU A 235 19.85 -1.13 -28.06
N PRO A 236 20.70 -0.93 -27.04
CA PRO A 236 20.20 -0.78 -25.68
C PRO A 236 19.40 0.52 -25.61
N PHE A 237 18.29 0.49 -24.88
CA PHE A 237 17.53 1.67 -24.54
C PHE A 237 17.28 1.60 -23.04
N LEU A 238 17.85 2.53 -22.30
CA LEU A 238 17.66 2.60 -20.86
C LEU A 238 17.13 3.99 -20.55
N THR A 239 16.25 4.08 -19.56
CA THR A 239 15.67 5.33 -19.05
C THR A 239 16.32 5.63 -17.73
N ILE A 240 16.84 6.85 -17.65
CA ILE A 240 18.09 7.02 -16.94
C ILE A 240 17.92 8.39 -16.16
N ASP A 241 17.92 8.38 -14.81
CA ASP A 241 17.64 9.47 -13.83
C ASP A 241 18.60 9.40 -12.58
N GLY A 242 19.57 10.31 -12.37
CA GLY A 242 20.49 10.21 -11.22
C GLY A 242 21.23 11.49 -10.77
N MET A 243 21.92 11.45 -9.62
CA MET A 243 22.73 12.59 -9.11
C MET A 243 24.10 12.70 -9.82
N HIS A 244 24.45 13.91 -10.25
CA HIS A 244 25.69 14.19 -11.00
C HIS A 244 26.93 14.33 -10.09
N GLU A 245 27.83 13.34 -10.12
CA GLU A 245 29.11 13.37 -9.40
C GLU A 245 30.16 14.21 -10.16
N HIS A 246 30.28 15.49 -9.78
CA HIS A 246 31.12 16.50 -10.44
C HIS A 246 32.64 16.21 -10.45
N SER A 247 33.11 15.17 -9.76
CA SER A 247 34.54 14.84 -9.64
C SER A 247 35.08 14.02 -10.81
N ARG A 248 34.20 13.43 -11.65
CA ARG A 248 34.59 12.41 -12.66
C ARG A 248 34.16 12.70 -14.10
N SER A 249 33.22 13.61 -14.34
CA SER A 249 32.78 14.02 -15.68
C SER A 249 33.23 15.44 -16.04
N ARG A 250 33.66 15.62 -17.29
CA ARG A 250 33.72 16.94 -17.95
C ARG A 250 32.85 16.84 -19.20
N PHE A 251 31.68 17.49 -19.18
CA PHE A 251 30.94 18.12 -20.30
C PHE A 251 29.45 18.26 -19.94
N GLU A 252 28.80 19.30 -20.47
CA GLU A 252 27.37 19.56 -20.31
C GLU A 252 26.59 18.90 -21.45
N GLY A 253 25.65 18.01 -21.13
CA GLY A 253 24.77 17.39 -22.14
C GLY A 253 24.20 16.06 -21.67
N SER A 254 22.94 16.08 -21.20
CA SER A 254 22.10 14.90 -20.92
C SER A 254 22.75 13.73 -20.17
N PRO A 255 22.97 13.83 -18.85
CA PRO A 255 22.95 12.65 -18.02
C PRO A 255 21.49 12.26 -17.85
N SER A 256 21.09 11.25 -18.59
CA SER A 256 20.21 10.28 -17.99
C SER A 256 21.14 9.27 -17.24
N GLY A 257 20.82 8.74 -16.02
CA GLY A 257 21.68 7.80 -15.23
C GLY A 257 20.90 6.76 -14.36
N ILE A 258 21.08 5.44 -14.44
CA ILE A 258 19.88 4.53 -14.51
C ILE A 258 19.09 4.42 -13.19
N ALA A 259 17.75 4.29 -13.29
CA ALA A 259 16.85 3.85 -12.21
C ALA A 259 17.06 2.37 -11.80
N VAL A 260 18.31 1.93 -11.62
CA VAL A 260 18.66 0.55 -11.26
C VAL A 260 18.49 0.26 -9.78
N ALA A 261 18.46 1.31 -8.93
CA ALA A 261 18.00 1.22 -7.53
C ALA A 261 16.52 0.80 -7.38
N GLY A 262 15.81 0.55 -8.49
CA GLY A 262 14.50 -0.10 -8.53
C GLY A 262 14.43 -1.26 -9.54
N THR A 263 15.57 -1.81 -9.97
CA THR A 263 15.61 -3.01 -10.82
C THR A 263 15.46 -4.25 -9.95
N THR A 264 14.34 -4.95 -10.12
CA THR A 264 14.10 -6.23 -9.45
C THR A 264 14.90 -7.33 -10.15
N ILE A 265 15.67 -8.07 -9.37
CA ILE A 265 16.14 -9.40 -9.75
C ILE A 265 15.15 -10.41 -9.18
N LEU A 266 14.60 -11.25 -10.05
CA LEU A 266 13.67 -12.30 -9.66
C LEU A 266 14.43 -13.42 -8.95
N PRO A 267 13.81 -14.14 -7.99
CA PRO A 267 14.51 -15.12 -7.18
C PRO A 267 15.05 -16.23 -8.08
N SER A 268 16.36 -16.46 -8.04
CA SER A 268 17.01 -17.35 -9.00
C SER A 268 18.14 -18.15 -8.36
N GLN A 269 18.20 -19.43 -8.73
CA GLN A 269 19.32 -20.34 -8.44
C GLN A 269 20.45 -20.23 -9.48
N GLU A 270 20.31 -19.38 -10.51
CA GLU A 270 21.32 -19.25 -11.57
C GLU A 270 22.55 -18.45 -11.07
N LEU A 271 22.34 -17.44 -10.23
CA LEU A 271 23.36 -16.73 -9.44
C LEU A 271 23.33 -17.28 -8.02
N ILE A 272 24.51 -17.52 -7.43
CA ILE A 272 24.64 -18.14 -6.10
C ILE A 272 25.62 -17.38 -5.21
N THR A 273 25.39 -17.44 -3.91
CA THR A 273 26.35 -17.01 -2.88
C THR A 273 27.46 -18.05 -2.71
N ASP A 274 28.51 -17.68 -1.98
CA ASP A 274 29.57 -18.62 -1.59
C ASP A 274 29.05 -19.77 -0.71
N GLN A 275 27.85 -19.63 -0.14
CA GLN A 275 27.13 -20.65 0.64
C GLN A 275 26.01 -21.35 -0.17
N GLY A 276 25.98 -21.20 -1.50
CA GLY A 276 25.02 -21.88 -2.38
C GLY A 276 23.57 -21.35 -2.36
N GLY A 277 23.27 -20.33 -1.54
CA GLY A 277 22.00 -19.61 -1.57
C GLY A 277 21.84 -18.83 -2.86
N GLY A 278 20.61 -18.69 -3.36
CA GLY A 278 20.32 -17.94 -4.59
C GLY A 278 20.52 -16.42 -4.44
N VAL A 279 20.00 -15.66 -5.39
CA VAL A 279 19.90 -14.19 -5.27
C VAL A 279 18.45 -13.73 -5.23
N ALA A 280 18.20 -12.63 -4.51
CA ALA A 280 16.91 -12.00 -4.39
C ALA A 280 17.01 -10.47 -4.38
N SER A 281 15.90 -9.82 -4.74
CA SER A 281 15.64 -8.42 -4.44
C SER A 281 14.56 -8.38 -3.35
N PRO A 282 14.56 -7.42 -2.41
CA PRO A 282 13.55 -7.36 -1.33
C PRO A 282 12.11 -7.05 -1.83
N LEU A 283 11.91 -6.96 -3.15
CA LEU A 283 10.65 -6.62 -3.82
C LEU A 283 10.39 -7.59 -4.98
N VAL A 284 9.78 -8.72 -4.65
CA VAL A 284 9.11 -9.61 -5.61
C VAL A 284 7.75 -9.97 -5.02
N VAL A 285 6.73 -9.18 -5.35
CA VAL A 285 5.34 -9.55 -5.11
C VAL A 285 4.79 -10.15 -6.39
N ASP A 286 4.81 -11.47 -6.42
CA ASP A 286 4.05 -12.27 -7.37
C ASP A 286 2.63 -12.46 -6.81
N LEU A 287 1.62 -12.12 -7.62
CA LEU A 287 0.21 -12.30 -7.30
C LEU A 287 -0.45 -13.18 -8.38
N GLU A 288 0.24 -14.23 -8.83
CA GLU A 288 -0.33 -15.33 -9.61
C GLU A 288 -1.30 -16.20 -8.79
N GLY A 289 -2.42 -15.58 -8.42
CA GLY A 289 -3.70 -16.22 -8.16
C GLY A 289 -4.80 -15.43 -8.87
N ASP A 290 -6.00 -15.98 -8.99
CA ASP A 290 -7.13 -15.34 -9.71
C ASP A 290 -7.67 -14.12 -8.95
N CYS A 291 -6.90 -13.04 -8.92
CA CYS A 291 -7.16 -11.92 -8.04
C CYS A 291 -8.42 -11.17 -8.51
N ALA A 292 -9.40 -11.04 -7.64
CA ALA A 292 -10.60 -10.24 -7.89
C ALA A 292 -10.85 -9.33 -6.67
N PRO A 293 -9.95 -8.37 -6.39
CA PRO A 293 -10.06 -7.52 -5.20
C PRO A 293 -11.24 -6.53 -5.28
N TRP A 294 -11.92 -6.44 -6.43
CA TRP A 294 -13.03 -5.54 -6.68
C TRP A 294 -14.35 -6.31 -6.70
N GLN A 295 -15.27 -5.94 -5.83
CA GLN A 295 -16.66 -6.38 -5.85
C GLN A 295 -17.57 -5.19 -6.17
N ASP A 296 -18.46 -5.33 -7.14
CA ASP A 296 -19.49 -4.32 -7.42
C ASP A 296 -20.48 -4.25 -6.24
N LEU A 297 -20.73 -3.05 -5.72
CA LEU A 297 -21.80 -2.78 -4.75
C LEU A 297 -22.96 -2.08 -5.47
N GLU A 298 -24.16 -2.62 -5.33
CA GLU A 298 -25.36 -1.99 -5.90
C GLU A 298 -25.65 -0.66 -5.20
N LEU A 299 -25.87 0.39 -6.00
CA LEU A 299 -26.16 1.73 -5.54
C LEU A 299 -27.65 2.06 -5.66
N PRO A 300 -28.15 3.07 -4.91
CA PRO A 300 -29.55 3.47 -4.97
C PRO A 300 -29.99 3.84 -6.39
N PRO A 301 -31.17 3.38 -6.84
CA PRO A 301 -31.67 3.73 -8.17
C PRO A 301 -31.87 5.24 -8.28
N GLY A 302 -31.21 5.85 -9.27
CA GLY A 302 -31.30 7.29 -9.54
C GLY A 302 -30.15 8.13 -8.96
N LEU A 303 -29.13 7.54 -8.32
CA LEU A 303 -27.89 8.26 -8.01
C LEU A 303 -27.12 8.56 -9.31
N PRO A 304 -27.05 9.83 -9.77
CA PRO A 304 -26.43 10.17 -11.05
C PRO A 304 -24.91 10.01 -10.98
N ALA A 305 -24.21 10.09 -12.12
CA ALA A 305 -22.76 10.18 -12.15
C ALA A 305 -22.28 11.45 -11.43
N LEU A 306 -21.60 11.31 -10.28
CA LEU A 306 -21.14 12.44 -9.44
C LEU A 306 -19.64 12.69 -9.55
N ALA A 307 -19.26 13.97 -9.63
CA ALA A 307 -17.91 14.45 -9.35
C ALA A 307 -17.93 15.51 -8.25
N GLY A 308 -16.83 15.67 -7.50
CA GLY A 308 -16.74 16.66 -6.42
C GLY A 308 -17.72 16.45 -5.26
N HIS A 309 -18.28 15.24 -5.13
CA HIS A 309 -19.02 14.82 -3.94
C HIS A 309 -18.04 14.53 -2.80
N SER A 310 -18.53 14.56 -1.56
CA SER A 310 -17.83 14.03 -0.40
C SER A 310 -18.25 12.58 -0.15
N LEU A 311 -17.33 11.79 0.42
CA LEU A 311 -17.54 10.40 0.81
C LEU A 311 -17.00 10.24 2.22
N THR A 312 -17.89 10.15 3.21
CA THR A 312 -17.54 10.21 4.64
C THR A 312 -17.99 8.94 5.34
N ARG A 313 -17.08 8.31 6.11
CA ARG A 313 -17.41 7.15 6.94
C ARG A 313 -18.31 7.57 8.09
N LEU A 314 -19.26 6.72 8.43
CA LEU A 314 -20.17 6.86 9.57
C LEU A 314 -20.00 5.65 10.51
N PRO A 315 -20.45 5.76 11.77
CA PRO A 315 -20.58 4.64 12.70
C PRO A 315 -21.16 3.37 12.07
N GLY A 316 -20.62 2.22 12.50
CA GLY A 316 -21.06 0.91 12.03
C GLY A 316 -20.72 0.61 10.56
N GLY A 317 -19.78 1.35 9.95
CA GLY A 317 -19.32 1.12 8.58
C GLY A 317 -20.26 1.62 7.49
N LYS A 318 -21.30 2.40 7.84
CA LYS A 318 -22.11 3.13 6.87
C LYS A 318 -21.30 4.24 6.21
N VAL A 319 -21.72 4.71 5.04
CA VAL A 319 -21.04 5.76 4.28
C VAL A 319 -22.03 6.81 3.81
N LEU A 320 -21.71 8.08 4.05
CA LEU A 320 -22.42 9.23 3.50
C LEU A 320 -21.78 9.65 2.16
N ILE A 321 -22.60 9.67 1.11
CA ILE A 321 -22.33 10.39 -0.15
C ILE A 321 -23.08 11.72 -0.06
N ALA A 322 -22.41 12.88 -0.04
CA ALA A 322 -23.09 14.17 0.00
C ALA A 322 -22.73 15.08 -1.20
N GLY A 323 -23.77 15.73 -1.74
CA GLY A 323 -23.69 16.77 -2.76
C GLY A 323 -22.98 16.35 -4.05
N GLY A 324 -22.01 17.17 -4.47
CA GLY A 324 -21.31 17.03 -5.73
C GLY A 324 -22.04 17.64 -6.92
N ARG A 325 -21.47 17.45 -8.11
CA ARG A 325 -22.04 17.88 -9.40
C ARG A 325 -22.23 16.68 -10.32
N THR A 326 -23.33 16.71 -11.06
CA THR A 326 -23.62 15.72 -12.10
C THR A 326 -22.63 15.82 -13.26
N MET A 327 -22.07 14.70 -13.70
CA MET A 327 -21.27 14.62 -14.91
C MET A 327 -22.18 14.35 -16.11
N MET A 328 -22.27 15.31 -17.03
CA MET A 328 -23.03 15.19 -18.27
C MET A 328 -22.11 15.52 -19.46
N VAL A 329 -22.20 14.72 -20.52
CA VAL A 329 -21.45 14.96 -21.75
C VAL A 329 -22.05 16.15 -22.49
N GLY A 330 -21.28 17.23 -22.64
CA GLY A 330 -21.66 18.40 -23.46
C GLY A 330 -22.52 19.46 -22.77
N SER A 331 -22.71 19.42 -21.45
CA SER A 331 -23.42 20.47 -20.69
C SER A 331 -22.73 20.80 -19.37
N SER A 332 -23.03 21.97 -18.80
CA SER A 332 -22.62 22.30 -17.43
C SER A 332 -23.32 21.35 -16.44
N GLY A 333 -22.51 20.74 -15.56
CA GLY A 333 -23.01 19.82 -14.55
C GLY A 333 -23.84 20.53 -13.48
N ARG A 334 -25.05 20.04 -13.20
CA ARG A 334 -25.89 20.54 -12.10
C ARG A 334 -25.30 20.11 -10.76
N VAL A 335 -25.03 21.07 -9.87
CA VAL A 335 -24.66 20.85 -8.47
C VAL A 335 -25.89 20.37 -7.68
N LEU A 336 -25.70 19.44 -6.75
CA LEU A 336 -26.78 18.79 -6.00
C LEU A 336 -26.79 19.18 -4.52
N SER A 337 -28.00 19.20 -3.95
CA SER A 337 -28.32 19.35 -2.53
C SER A 337 -28.94 18.07 -1.97
N SER A 338 -28.44 16.92 -2.41
CA SER A 338 -28.93 15.59 -2.01
C SER A 338 -27.78 14.77 -1.47
N ALA A 339 -28.01 14.09 -0.35
CA ALA A 339 -27.09 13.09 0.18
C ALA A 339 -27.75 11.71 0.26
N TRP A 340 -26.94 10.67 0.38
CA TRP A 340 -27.36 9.28 0.54
C TRP A 340 -26.47 8.62 1.59
N ILE A 341 -27.07 7.87 2.50
CA ILE A 341 -26.35 6.96 3.40
C ILE A 341 -26.49 5.56 2.81
N ILE A 342 -25.39 4.84 2.67
CA ILE A 342 -25.34 3.47 2.12
C ILE A 342 -24.53 2.61 3.09
N ASP A 343 -24.95 1.37 3.33
CA ASP A 343 -24.16 0.38 4.06
C ASP A 343 -23.39 -0.58 3.12
N PRO A 344 -22.39 -1.34 3.62
CA PRO A 344 -21.63 -2.28 2.80
C PRO A 344 -22.46 -3.47 2.27
N MET A 345 -23.72 -3.62 2.69
CA MET A 345 -24.66 -4.64 2.21
C MET A 345 -25.56 -4.13 1.07
N GLY A 346 -25.46 -2.84 0.71
CA GLY A 346 -26.26 -2.19 -0.35
C GLY A 346 -27.58 -1.57 0.13
N ASN A 347 -27.91 -1.69 1.42
CA ASN A 347 -29.06 -0.97 1.97
C ASN A 347 -28.74 0.53 2.01
N HIS A 348 -29.77 1.36 1.84
CA HIS A 348 -29.58 2.79 1.68
C HIS A 348 -30.74 3.63 2.21
N GLN A 349 -30.40 4.83 2.66
CA GLN A 349 -31.32 5.87 3.11
C GLN A 349 -31.08 7.14 2.27
N GLY A 350 -32.11 7.59 1.57
CA GLY A 350 -32.07 8.85 0.81
C GLY A 350 -33.13 8.95 -0.29
N PRO A 351 -33.11 10.05 -1.07
CA PRO A 351 -32.19 11.17 -0.94
C PRO A 351 -32.52 12.02 0.30
N ILE A 352 -31.53 12.24 1.16
CA ILE A 352 -31.62 13.14 2.31
C ILE A 352 -31.39 14.57 1.79
N PRO A 353 -32.34 15.51 1.97
CA PRO A 353 -32.19 16.87 1.47
C PRO A 353 -31.17 17.65 2.31
N MET A 354 -30.14 18.16 1.65
CA MET A 354 -29.23 19.18 2.18
C MET A 354 -29.89 20.56 2.11
N GLN A 355 -29.47 21.47 2.97
CA GLN A 355 -29.92 22.87 3.00
C GLN A 355 -29.42 23.67 1.78
N ALA A 356 -28.29 23.28 1.19
CA ALA A 356 -27.75 23.91 -0.01
C ALA A 356 -27.11 22.91 -0.99
N ALA A 357 -27.00 23.33 -2.26
CA ALA A 357 -26.25 22.58 -3.26
C ALA A 357 -24.75 22.87 -3.12
N ARG A 358 -23.91 21.83 -3.09
CA ARG A 358 -22.45 21.98 -2.85
C ARG A 358 -21.63 20.94 -3.59
N ALA A 359 -20.64 21.37 -4.37
CA ALA A 359 -19.54 20.54 -4.87
C ALA A 359 -18.19 21.00 -4.31
N ASP A 360 -17.22 20.08 -4.22
CA ASP A 360 -15.85 20.32 -3.74
C ASP A 360 -15.80 20.99 -2.34
N HIS A 361 -16.75 20.60 -1.49
CA HIS A 361 -16.83 20.88 -0.06
C HIS A 361 -16.08 19.81 0.76
N CYS A 362 -15.86 20.07 2.05
CA CYS A 362 -15.45 19.05 3.00
C CYS A 362 -16.65 18.58 3.83
N ALA A 363 -16.67 17.29 4.18
CA ALA A 363 -17.64 16.68 5.08
C ALA A 363 -16.87 15.87 6.13
N THR A 364 -16.91 16.34 7.39
CA THR A 364 -16.05 15.86 8.48
C THR A 364 -16.90 15.19 9.54
N LEU A 365 -16.60 13.93 9.88
CA LEU A 365 -17.19 13.25 11.03
C LEU A 365 -16.67 13.88 12.33
N LEU A 366 -17.54 14.13 13.29
CA LEU A 366 -17.25 14.76 14.57
C LEU A 366 -17.93 14.00 15.72
N PRO A 367 -17.27 13.94 16.90
CA PRO A 367 -17.55 12.99 17.98
C PRO A 367 -18.72 13.37 18.90
N GLY A 368 -19.81 13.88 18.33
CA GLY A 368 -21.06 14.08 19.07
C GLY A 368 -20.97 14.95 20.33
N VAL A 369 -21.84 14.65 21.28
CA VAL A 369 -21.91 15.29 22.61
C VAL A 369 -21.03 14.55 23.62
N ASP A 370 -20.83 13.23 23.44
CA ASP A 370 -20.02 12.42 24.36
C ASP A 370 -18.50 12.54 24.16
N GLY A 371 -18.05 13.05 23.00
CA GLY A 371 -16.63 13.25 22.68
C GLY A 371 -15.92 12.00 22.18
N LEU A 372 -16.65 10.94 21.84
CA LEU A 372 -16.14 9.70 21.24
C LEU A 372 -16.58 9.61 19.77
N LEU A 373 -15.80 8.89 18.95
CA LEU A 373 -16.18 8.55 17.58
C LEU A 373 -16.75 7.13 17.52
N GLU A 374 -17.50 6.81 16.47
CA GLU A 374 -18.22 5.54 16.26
C GLU A 374 -19.43 5.32 17.19
N THR A 375 -19.95 6.39 17.78
CA THR A 375 -21.13 6.39 18.66
C THR A 375 -22.39 6.82 17.91
N GLU A 376 -23.58 6.77 18.55
CA GLU A 376 -24.84 7.11 17.88
C GLU A 376 -25.09 8.62 17.76
N ASP A 377 -24.38 9.45 18.54
CA ASP A 377 -24.45 10.91 18.54
C ASP A 377 -23.42 11.59 17.61
N ASP A 378 -22.57 10.78 16.94
CA ASP A 378 -21.68 11.22 15.85
C ASP A 378 -22.44 12.07 14.81
N LEU A 379 -21.81 13.16 14.39
CA LEU A 379 -22.39 14.15 13.49
C LEU A 379 -21.46 14.42 12.30
N VAL A 380 -22.01 14.73 11.13
CA VAL A 380 -21.18 15.12 9.97
C VAL A 380 -21.35 16.60 9.68
N LEU A 381 -20.29 17.38 9.90
CA LEU A 381 -20.23 18.79 9.54
C LEU A 381 -19.82 18.94 8.07
N ILE A 382 -20.67 19.59 7.28
CA ILE A 382 -20.39 20.01 5.90
C ILE A 382 -20.00 21.49 5.87
N THR A 383 -18.83 21.81 5.33
CA THR A 383 -18.31 23.19 5.25
C THR A 383 -17.98 23.64 3.83
N GLY A 384 -18.35 24.87 3.50
CA GLY A 384 -17.99 25.53 2.25
C GLY A 384 -18.59 24.88 1.00
N GLY A 385 -17.77 24.75 -0.05
CA GLY A 385 -18.15 24.24 -1.37
C GLY A 385 -18.55 25.31 -2.38
N TRP A 386 -18.82 24.87 -3.61
CA TRP A 386 -19.32 25.69 -4.71
C TRP A 386 -20.73 25.26 -5.09
N ASP A 387 -21.67 26.21 -5.23
CA ASP A 387 -23.09 25.91 -5.48
C ASP A 387 -23.52 25.89 -6.95
N GLY A 388 -22.58 26.12 -7.87
CA GLY A 388 -22.86 26.34 -9.29
C GLY A 388 -22.71 27.80 -9.71
N SER A 389 -22.62 28.73 -8.76
CA SER A 389 -22.50 30.17 -9.02
C SER A 389 -21.42 30.87 -8.19
N ARG A 390 -21.25 30.49 -6.91
CA ARG A 390 -20.35 31.16 -5.95
C ARG A 390 -19.72 30.17 -4.97
N ALA A 391 -18.60 30.58 -4.37
CA ALA A 391 -18.08 29.95 -3.17
C ALA A 391 -19.05 30.16 -1.99
N ARG A 392 -19.17 29.13 -1.15
CA ARG A 392 -20.02 29.11 0.04
C ARG A 392 -19.22 29.27 1.32
N ASN A 393 -19.85 29.90 2.32
CA ASN A 393 -19.28 30.23 3.63
C ASN A 393 -20.16 29.77 4.81
N ASP A 394 -21.31 29.19 4.51
CA ASP A 394 -22.24 28.57 5.45
C ASP A 394 -21.92 27.08 5.65
N ALA A 395 -22.38 26.53 6.78
CA ALA A 395 -22.23 25.14 7.13
C ALA A 395 -23.60 24.49 7.44
N GLU A 396 -23.64 23.16 7.33
CA GLU A 396 -24.79 22.34 7.71
C GLU A 396 -24.30 21.06 8.40
N VAL A 397 -25.08 20.54 9.35
CA VAL A 397 -24.76 19.33 10.09
C VAL A 397 -25.77 18.25 9.77
N LEU A 398 -25.30 17.06 9.39
CA LEU A 398 -26.09 15.84 9.42
C LEU A 398 -26.13 15.33 10.85
N ILE A 399 -27.32 15.25 11.43
CA ILE A 399 -27.56 14.51 12.67
C ILE A 399 -27.93 13.08 12.27
N LEU A 400 -27.15 12.12 12.78
CA LEU A 400 -27.51 10.71 12.78
C LEU A 400 -28.54 10.48 13.88
N SER A 401 -29.59 9.72 13.59
CA SER A 401 -30.65 9.39 14.56
C SER A 401 -31.17 8.00 14.24
N ALA A 402 -31.50 7.24 15.29
CA ALA A 402 -32.05 5.89 15.18
C ALA A 402 -33.34 5.83 14.33
N GLU A 403 -34.12 6.92 14.28
CA GLU A 403 -35.35 6.98 13.47
C GLU A 403 -35.10 7.52 12.05
N MET A 404 -34.50 8.70 11.91
CA MET A 404 -34.25 9.32 10.60
C MET A 404 -33.12 10.36 10.61
N SER A 405 -32.10 10.14 9.80
CA SER A 405 -30.98 11.07 9.57
C SER A 405 -31.46 12.32 8.82
N ARG A 406 -31.05 13.52 9.26
CA ARG A 406 -31.48 14.80 8.65
C ARG A 406 -30.41 15.89 8.73
N PHE A 407 -30.36 16.77 7.73
CA PHE A 407 -29.54 17.98 7.78
C PHE A 407 -30.24 19.11 8.53
N ILE A 408 -29.52 19.73 9.47
CA ILE A 408 -29.89 21.02 10.06
C ILE A 408 -28.94 22.13 9.59
N PRO A 409 -29.45 23.36 9.39
CA PRO A 409 -28.58 24.51 9.19
C PRO A 409 -27.77 24.77 10.46
N VAL A 410 -26.53 25.24 10.31
CA VAL A 410 -25.72 25.71 11.43
C VAL A 410 -25.87 27.22 11.56
N GLU A 411 -26.26 27.70 12.75
CA GLU A 411 -26.30 29.13 13.05
C GLU A 411 -24.86 29.61 13.34
N SER A 412 -24.28 30.49 12.50
CA SER A 412 -22.92 31.00 12.70
C SER A 412 -22.90 32.31 13.49
N GLU A 413 -22.33 32.30 14.70
CA GLU A 413 -22.03 33.53 15.44
C GLU A 413 -20.95 34.37 14.74
N SER A 414 -19.99 33.66 14.14
CA SER A 414 -18.89 34.21 13.34
C SER A 414 -18.77 33.35 12.07
N PRO A 415 -19.17 33.87 10.90
CA PRO A 415 -19.18 33.09 9.67
C PRO A 415 -17.76 32.80 9.19
N SER A 416 -17.54 31.60 8.63
CA SER A 416 -16.29 31.24 7.97
C SER A 416 -16.04 32.06 6.69
N SER A 417 -14.81 32.05 6.16
CA SER A 417 -14.55 32.63 4.84
C SER A 417 -14.99 31.68 3.72
N ALA A 418 -15.57 32.22 2.65
CA ALA A 418 -16.11 31.44 1.55
C ALA A 418 -15.01 30.62 0.86
N ARG A 419 -15.19 29.31 0.70
CA ARG A 419 -14.16 28.45 0.09
C ARG A 419 -14.66 27.10 -0.48
N PHE A 420 -13.98 26.62 -1.53
CA PHE A 420 -14.09 25.27 -2.09
C PHE A 420 -12.69 24.76 -2.52
N GLU A 421 -12.54 23.46 -2.78
CA GLU A 421 -11.21 22.81 -2.95
C GLU A 421 -10.25 23.05 -1.76
N HIS A 422 -10.80 23.33 -0.57
CA HIS A 422 -10.07 23.44 0.69
C HIS A 422 -9.82 22.06 1.32
N SER A 423 -9.05 22.04 2.41
CA SER A 423 -8.91 20.87 3.27
C SER A 423 -9.49 21.16 4.65
N ALA A 424 -10.08 20.15 5.26
CA ALA A 424 -10.62 20.19 6.61
C ALA A 424 -10.05 19.02 7.40
N HIS A 425 -9.57 19.29 8.61
CA HIS A 425 -8.95 18.32 9.51
C HIS A 425 -9.67 18.38 10.86
N PRO A 426 -10.33 17.31 11.33
CA PRO A 426 -10.89 17.27 12.68
C PRO A 426 -9.78 17.33 13.72
N ILE A 427 -10.09 17.80 14.93
CA ILE A 427 -9.27 17.58 16.12
C ILE A 427 -9.97 16.52 16.96
N ALA A 428 -9.30 15.43 17.30
CA ALA A 428 -9.92 14.31 18.00
C ALA A 428 -10.52 14.71 19.35
N GLN A 429 -11.58 13.98 19.74
CA GLN A 429 -12.33 14.16 20.98
C GLN A 429 -12.92 15.58 21.15
N ARG A 430 -13.10 16.31 20.05
CA ARG A 430 -13.68 17.66 20.02
C ARG A 430 -14.55 17.85 18.79
N ASN A 431 -15.62 18.61 18.97
CA ASN A 431 -16.38 19.20 17.86
C ASN A 431 -15.62 20.41 17.28
N THR A 432 -14.42 20.18 16.76
CA THR A 432 -13.53 21.22 16.26
C THR A 432 -12.87 20.79 14.96
N VAL A 433 -12.94 21.64 13.94
CA VAL A 433 -12.35 21.39 12.62
C VAL A 433 -11.41 22.53 12.25
N ILE A 434 -10.19 22.19 11.83
CA ILE A 434 -9.26 23.12 11.21
C ILE A 434 -9.47 23.10 9.71
N VAL A 435 -9.91 24.24 9.18
CA VAL A 435 -10.17 24.45 7.75
C VAL A 435 -9.06 25.32 7.17
N VAL A 436 -8.44 24.86 6.08
CA VAL A 436 -7.25 25.50 5.51
C VAL A 436 -7.30 25.61 3.99
N ALA A 437 -6.84 26.77 3.53
CA ALA A 437 -6.66 27.13 2.12
C ALA A 437 -7.94 26.99 1.25
N GLY A 438 -7.78 26.76 -0.06
CA GLY A 438 -8.87 26.60 -1.02
C GLY A 438 -9.04 27.82 -1.94
N ARG A 439 -10.13 27.83 -2.70
CA ARG A 439 -10.51 28.89 -3.64
C ARG A 439 -11.75 29.62 -3.14
N LEU A 440 -11.74 30.94 -3.30
CA LEU A 440 -12.91 31.80 -3.23
C LEU A 440 -13.16 32.44 -4.61
N ASP A 441 -14.21 33.22 -4.76
CA ASP A 441 -14.57 33.81 -6.06
C ASP A 441 -13.44 34.75 -6.55
N GLY A 442 -12.76 34.33 -7.62
CA GLY A 442 -11.63 35.03 -8.24
C GLY A 442 -10.27 34.95 -7.52
N ASN A 443 -10.18 34.36 -6.32
CA ASN A 443 -8.96 34.39 -5.50
C ASN A 443 -8.69 33.05 -4.78
N LEU A 444 -7.48 32.90 -4.26
CA LEU A 444 -7.07 31.81 -3.38
C LEU A 444 -7.19 32.27 -1.92
N ASN A 445 -7.64 31.35 -1.06
CA ASN A 445 -7.75 31.58 0.38
C ASN A 445 -6.46 31.13 1.08
N GLY A 446 -5.90 31.99 1.94
CA GLY A 446 -4.76 31.70 2.81
C GLY A 446 -5.12 31.50 4.28
N LEU A 447 -6.38 31.69 4.66
CA LEU A 447 -6.81 31.67 6.05
C LEU A 447 -6.84 30.24 6.60
N ILE A 448 -6.23 30.07 7.77
CA ILE A 448 -6.36 28.91 8.64
C ILE A 448 -7.44 29.26 9.68
N GLU A 449 -8.57 28.58 9.61
CA GLU A 449 -9.74 28.83 10.46
C GLU A 449 -10.00 27.62 11.35
N GLN A 450 -10.28 27.85 12.62
CA GLN A 450 -10.78 26.86 13.58
C GLN A 450 -12.28 27.06 13.72
N ILE A 451 -13.06 26.07 13.31
CA ILE A 451 -14.52 26.06 13.47
C ILE A 451 -14.83 25.18 14.67
N GLU A 452 -15.39 25.79 15.72
CA GLU A 452 -15.95 25.08 16.88
C GLU A 452 -17.46 24.92 16.66
N ILE A 453 -17.99 23.71 16.89
CA ILE A 453 -19.42 23.38 16.76
C ILE A 453 -19.98 23.01 18.13
N GLU A 454 -21.11 23.61 18.49
CA GLU A 454 -21.90 23.25 19.67
C GLU A 454 -23.28 22.76 19.22
N ILE A 455 -23.71 21.59 19.70
CA ILE A 455 -25.10 21.14 19.58
C ILE A 455 -25.83 21.50 20.87
N LEU A 456 -26.98 22.16 20.73
CA LEU A 456 -27.88 22.50 21.82
C LEU A 456 -29.24 21.83 21.59
N ASP A 457 -29.73 21.11 22.59
CA ASP A 457 -31.12 20.68 22.64
C ASP A 457 -32.01 21.89 22.93
N GLY A 458 -32.99 22.13 22.05
CA GLY A 458 -33.99 23.18 22.21
C GLY A 458 -35.41 22.64 22.09
N ASP A 459 -36.40 23.45 22.51
CA ASP A 459 -37.83 23.09 22.51
C ASP A 459 -38.38 22.64 21.14
N ASN A 460 -37.70 23.04 20.05
CA ASN A 460 -38.05 22.70 18.66
C ASN A 460 -37.10 21.65 18.03
N GLY A 461 -36.37 20.90 18.86
CA GLY A 461 -35.34 19.94 18.46
C GLY A 461 -33.91 20.53 18.48
N PRO A 462 -32.89 19.70 18.18
CA PRO A 462 -31.49 20.11 18.26
C PRO A 462 -31.14 21.21 17.27
N LYS A 463 -30.33 22.16 17.74
CA LYS A 463 -29.72 23.25 16.99
C LYS A 463 -28.21 23.08 16.97
N ALA A 464 -27.57 23.44 15.86
CA ALA A 464 -26.12 23.52 15.77
C ALA A 464 -25.69 24.99 15.69
N ILE A 465 -24.77 25.40 16.55
CA ILE A 465 -24.13 26.72 16.52
C ILE A 465 -22.67 26.53 16.07
N SER A 466 -22.15 27.48 15.28
CA SER A 466 -20.74 27.54 14.92
C SER A 466 -20.10 28.86 15.30
N THR A 467 -18.88 28.77 15.83
CA THR A 467 -18.03 29.92 16.11
C THR A 467 -16.70 29.71 15.40
N THR A 468 -16.36 30.61 14.47
CA THR A 468 -15.16 30.51 13.62
C THR A 468 -14.09 31.48 14.07
N TYR A 469 -12.89 30.96 14.32
CA TYR A 469 -11.72 31.75 14.70
C TYR A 469 -10.66 31.68 13.60
N GLN A 470 -10.22 32.84 13.09
CA GLN A 470 -9.00 32.88 12.27
C GLN A 470 -7.80 32.65 13.20
N ILE A 471 -7.12 31.51 13.05
CA ILE A 471 -6.01 31.10 13.92
C ILE A 471 -4.63 31.29 13.29
N GLY A 472 -4.57 31.54 11.97
CA GLY A 472 -3.31 31.72 11.23
C GLY A 472 -3.52 32.04 9.76
N GLU A 473 -2.42 32.29 9.07
CA GLU A 473 -2.38 32.60 7.64
C GLU A 473 -1.23 31.82 6.97
N LEU A 474 -1.50 31.30 5.76
CA LEU A 474 -0.49 30.71 4.89
C LEU A 474 0.31 31.82 4.21
N ARG A 475 1.63 31.61 4.08
CA ARG A 475 2.49 32.46 3.25
C ARG A 475 2.15 32.33 1.77
N HIS A 476 1.69 31.15 1.35
CA HIS A 476 1.19 30.91 0.01
C HIS A 476 -0.25 30.38 0.04
N PRO A 477 -1.26 31.26 -0.05
CA PRO A 477 -2.63 30.91 -0.39
C PRO A 477 -2.66 29.97 -1.60
N ARG A 478 -3.35 28.82 -1.45
CA ARG A 478 -3.20 27.68 -2.38
C ARG A 478 -4.44 26.78 -2.42
N HIS A 479 -4.61 26.04 -3.51
CA HIS A 479 -5.59 24.95 -3.63
C HIS A 479 -4.95 23.69 -4.25
N GLN A 480 -5.66 22.56 -4.21
CA GLN A 480 -5.15 21.25 -4.68
C GLN A 480 -3.79 20.86 -4.05
N HIS A 481 -3.58 21.28 -2.80
CA HIS A 481 -2.40 20.96 -2.00
C HIS A 481 -2.59 19.61 -1.30
N GLY A 482 -1.50 19.00 -0.82
CA GLY A 482 -1.57 17.94 0.18
C GLY A 482 -1.48 18.58 1.56
N SER A 483 -2.40 18.26 2.48
CA SER A 483 -2.28 18.67 3.88
C SER A 483 -2.64 17.51 4.80
N ILE A 484 -2.08 17.56 6.00
CA ILE A 484 -2.27 16.57 7.06
C ILE A 484 -2.19 17.29 8.41
N LEU A 485 -3.02 16.86 9.37
CA LEU A 485 -2.90 17.23 10.77
C LEU A 485 -2.38 16.01 11.54
N PHE A 486 -1.14 16.05 12.01
CA PHE A 486 -0.63 15.03 12.92
C PHE A 486 -1.09 15.35 14.34
N GLU A 487 -1.71 14.38 14.99
CA GLU A 487 -1.97 14.44 16.42
C GLU A 487 -0.83 13.74 17.14
N ASP A 488 0.04 14.53 17.77
CA ASP A 488 1.14 14.07 18.60
C ASP A 488 1.01 14.59 20.04
N SER A 489 1.93 14.16 20.90
CA SER A 489 1.87 14.39 22.35
C SER A 489 2.12 15.83 22.80
N GLU A 490 2.60 16.74 21.92
CA GLU A 490 2.74 18.16 22.27
C GLU A 490 1.47 18.95 21.91
N GLN A 491 1.21 19.14 20.61
CA GLN A 491 0.14 19.98 20.04
C GLN A 491 -0.09 19.61 18.58
N PRO A 492 -1.32 19.49 18.04
CA PRO A 492 -1.54 19.08 16.66
C PRO A 492 -0.70 19.86 15.63
N LEU A 493 0.02 19.14 14.79
CA LEU A 493 0.93 19.67 13.77
C LEU A 493 0.26 19.64 12.39
N LEU A 494 -0.18 20.81 11.93
CA LEU A 494 -0.69 20.99 10.57
C LEU A 494 0.50 21.16 9.62
N LEU A 495 0.64 20.26 8.64
CA LEU A 495 1.61 20.35 7.56
C LEU A 495 0.89 20.46 6.21
N LEU A 496 1.36 21.37 5.36
CA LEU A 496 0.93 21.53 3.98
C LEU A 496 2.11 21.36 3.03
N TYR A 497 1.90 20.71 1.89
CA TYR A 497 2.87 20.57 0.81
C TYR A 497 2.23 20.75 -0.58
N GLY A 498 2.98 21.37 -1.49
CA GLY A 498 2.60 21.55 -2.88
C GLY A 498 1.32 22.36 -3.08
N GLY A 499 0.58 22.06 -4.15
CA GLY A 499 -0.61 22.79 -4.59
C GLY A 499 -0.31 23.85 -5.65
N TYR A 500 -1.34 24.54 -6.11
CA TYR A 500 -1.20 25.73 -6.95
C TYR A 500 -1.52 26.97 -6.12
N GLY A 501 -0.64 27.96 -6.14
CA GLY A 501 -0.74 29.14 -5.29
C GLY A 501 0.36 30.17 -5.52
N GLY A 502 0.33 31.25 -4.75
CA GLY A 502 1.25 32.38 -4.89
C GLY A 502 1.50 33.08 -3.56
N SER A 503 2.49 33.99 -3.50
CA SER A 503 2.89 34.70 -2.27
C SER A 503 2.52 36.19 -2.25
N LEU A 504 2.03 36.75 -3.36
CA LEU A 504 1.69 38.16 -3.48
C LEU A 504 0.19 38.37 -3.23
N GLY A 505 -0.16 39.00 -2.10
CA GLY A 505 -1.54 39.33 -1.74
C GLY A 505 -2.09 38.65 -0.48
N THR A 506 -1.27 37.97 0.33
CA THR A 506 -1.71 37.31 1.57
C THR A 506 -2.63 38.19 2.44
N PRO A 507 -3.79 37.70 2.92
CA PRO A 507 -4.25 36.30 2.86
C PRO A 507 -5.00 35.89 1.57
N HIS A 508 -5.17 36.77 0.58
CA HIS A 508 -5.96 36.48 -0.64
C HIS A 508 -5.20 36.82 -1.93
N VAL A 509 -4.77 35.78 -2.65
CA VAL A 509 -3.99 35.90 -3.89
C VAL A 509 -4.92 35.78 -5.11
N PRO A 510 -4.88 36.66 -6.11
CA PRO A 510 -5.64 36.52 -7.35
C PRO A 510 -5.40 35.17 -8.05
N PHE A 511 -6.47 34.51 -8.49
CA PHE A 511 -6.37 33.21 -9.18
C PHE A 511 -6.11 33.41 -10.68
N ASP A 512 -4.86 33.69 -11.04
CA ASP A 512 -4.40 33.86 -12.42
C ASP A 512 -2.99 33.26 -12.63
N THR A 513 -2.45 33.41 -13.84
CA THR A 513 -1.11 32.92 -14.24
C THR A 513 0.02 33.93 -13.99
N GLU A 514 -0.28 35.12 -13.45
CA GLU A 514 0.72 36.12 -13.06
C GLU A 514 1.15 35.88 -11.61
N HIS A 515 0.17 35.73 -10.71
CA HIS A 515 0.36 35.62 -9.27
C HIS A 515 0.61 34.18 -8.77
N CYS A 516 0.11 33.15 -9.48
CA CYS A 516 0.17 31.76 -9.03
C CYS A 516 1.13 30.88 -9.84
N ARG A 517 1.69 29.86 -9.17
CA ARG A 517 2.55 28.80 -9.72
C ARG A 517 2.24 27.47 -9.06
N VAL A 518 2.73 26.36 -9.64
CA VAL A 518 2.75 25.08 -8.92
C VAL A 518 3.86 25.12 -7.87
N LEU A 519 3.49 24.90 -6.61
CA LEU A 519 4.38 25.02 -5.45
C LEU A 519 5.11 23.72 -5.14
N ASP A 520 6.30 23.85 -4.57
CA ASP A 520 7.12 22.81 -3.93
C ASP A 520 7.41 23.12 -2.45
N HIS A 521 6.92 24.26 -1.94
CA HIS A 521 7.20 24.77 -0.61
C HIS A 521 6.28 24.14 0.47
N PRO A 522 6.84 23.42 1.46
CA PRO A 522 6.11 23.02 2.65
C PRO A 522 5.84 24.22 3.57
N GLU A 523 4.71 24.20 4.29
CA GLU A 523 4.41 25.11 5.39
C GLU A 523 3.87 24.31 6.58
N ALA A 524 4.30 24.64 7.80
CA ALA A 524 4.00 23.86 9.01
C ALA A 524 3.59 24.76 10.19
N PHE A 525 2.60 24.33 10.96
CA PHE A 525 1.98 25.09 12.05
C PHE A 525 1.64 24.18 13.22
N ARG A 526 2.01 24.57 14.45
CA ARG A 526 1.47 23.95 15.68
C ARG A 526 0.15 24.64 16.03
N ILE A 527 -0.93 23.88 16.11
CA ILE A 527 -2.28 24.35 16.39
C ILE A 527 -2.54 24.32 17.90
N ARG A 528 -2.97 25.43 18.48
CA ARG A 528 -3.29 25.57 19.89
C ARG A 528 -4.77 25.77 20.09
N ALA A 529 -5.53 24.69 19.95
CA ALA A 529 -7.00 24.70 19.94
C ALA A 529 -7.58 25.52 21.10
N GLY A 530 -7.14 25.27 22.35
CA GLY A 530 -7.62 25.97 23.54
C GLY A 530 -7.27 27.46 23.63
N SER A 531 -6.31 27.95 22.84
CA SER A 531 -5.99 29.39 22.74
C SER A 531 -6.32 29.98 21.37
N ARG A 532 -7.04 29.24 20.51
CA ARG A 532 -7.49 29.63 19.17
C ARG A 532 -6.41 30.37 18.38
N SER A 533 -5.21 29.77 18.34
CA SER A 533 -4.06 30.34 17.65
C SER A 533 -3.18 29.24 17.07
N SER A 534 -2.43 29.58 16.03
CA SER A 534 -1.39 28.73 15.45
C SER A 534 -0.01 29.37 15.60
N ARG A 535 1.02 28.53 15.73
CA ARG A 535 2.42 28.96 15.68
C ARG A 535 3.07 28.36 14.44
N THR A 536 3.39 29.20 13.47
CA THR A 536 4.22 28.80 12.31
C THR A 536 5.56 28.25 12.79
N LEU A 537 5.96 27.10 12.25
CA LEU A 537 7.25 26.47 12.49
C LEU A 537 8.23 26.84 11.38
N LEU A 538 9.51 26.93 11.75
CA LEU A 538 10.57 27.04 10.77
C LEU A 538 10.99 25.63 10.32
N ILE A 539 11.01 25.40 9.01
CA ILE A 539 11.52 24.14 8.47
C ILE A 539 13.02 24.33 8.25
N ASP A 540 13.85 23.55 8.93
CA ASP A 540 15.30 23.61 8.75
C ASP A 540 15.64 23.27 7.29
N LYS A 541 16.62 23.99 6.73
CA LYS A 541 16.89 24.11 5.27
C LYS A 541 16.41 22.86 4.51
N PRO A 542 15.28 22.95 3.76
CA PRO A 542 14.81 21.80 3.02
C PRO A 542 15.91 21.35 2.07
N GLY A 543 16.40 20.13 2.27
CA GLY A 543 17.54 19.61 1.54
C GLY A 543 17.24 19.42 0.05
N SER A 544 18.23 18.94 -0.69
CA SER A 544 18.14 18.54 -2.11
C SER A 544 17.06 17.49 -2.42
N ASN A 545 16.37 16.96 -1.41
CA ASN A 545 15.49 15.81 -1.49
C ASN A 545 13.99 16.19 -1.44
N LEU A 546 13.62 17.47 -1.62
CA LEU A 546 12.21 17.83 -1.80
C LEU A 546 11.61 17.07 -2.99
N PRO A 547 10.35 16.59 -2.91
CA PRO A 547 9.64 15.98 -4.05
C PRO A 547 9.49 16.88 -5.31
N GLY A 548 9.86 18.16 -5.20
CA GLY A 548 9.70 19.17 -6.24
C GLY A 548 8.25 19.57 -6.46
N PRO A 549 7.99 20.54 -7.34
CA PRO A 549 6.68 21.17 -7.47
C PRO A 549 5.63 20.15 -7.91
N ARG A 550 4.45 20.20 -7.27
CA ARG A 550 3.30 19.36 -7.63
C ARG A 550 2.00 19.90 -7.05
N ARG A 551 0.92 19.82 -7.82
CA ARG A 551 -0.47 20.03 -7.36
C ARG A 551 -1.31 18.79 -7.62
N GLY A 552 -2.47 18.67 -6.98
CA GLY A 552 -3.35 17.51 -7.11
C GLY A 552 -2.76 16.24 -6.49
N LEU A 553 -1.78 16.38 -5.60
CA LEU A 553 -1.22 15.30 -4.81
C LEU A 553 -2.18 14.84 -3.70
N ARG A 554 -1.82 13.75 -3.03
CA ARG A 554 -2.35 13.36 -1.72
C ARG A 554 -1.24 13.21 -0.70
N LEU A 555 -1.58 13.45 0.56
CA LEU A 555 -0.75 13.27 1.73
C LEU A 555 -1.62 12.53 2.76
N GLN A 556 -1.20 11.36 3.21
CA GLN A 556 -1.95 10.46 4.12
C GLN A 556 -1.03 10.04 5.26
N SER A 557 -1.54 9.90 6.49
CA SER A 557 -0.78 9.36 7.63
C SER A 557 -0.30 7.93 7.36
N ILE A 558 0.80 7.51 7.98
CA ILE A 558 1.21 6.10 8.05
C ILE A 558 1.42 5.73 9.51
N GLY A 559 0.56 4.85 10.03
CA GLY A 559 0.65 4.30 11.38
C GLY A 559 0.41 5.30 12.51
N ASP A 560 0.54 4.83 13.75
CA ASP A 560 0.43 5.68 14.94
C ASP A 560 1.60 6.67 15.05
N SER A 561 1.28 7.96 14.84
CA SER A 561 2.17 9.11 15.04
C SER A 561 2.88 9.11 16.40
N THR A 562 2.24 8.53 17.41
CA THR A 562 2.65 8.55 18.81
C THR A 562 3.79 7.57 19.14
N ALA A 563 3.97 6.50 18.35
CA ALA A 563 4.95 5.44 18.64
C ALA A 563 6.19 5.46 17.73
N GLN A 564 6.03 5.82 16.45
CA GLN A 564 7.12 5.84 15.46
C GLN A 564 7.49 7.25 14.95
N GLY A 565 6.86 8.28 15.51
CA GLY A 565 6.97 9.66 15.03
C GLY A 565 6.05 9.97 13.85
N ASN A 566 5.93 11.25 13.51
CA ASN A 566 5.01 11.74 12.49
C ASN A 566 5.46 11.31 11.08
N ARG A 567 4.79 10.30 10.51
CA ARG A 567 5.08 9.73 9.18
C ARG A 567 3.88 9.86 8.23
N ALA A 568 4.12 10.16 6.97
CA ALA A 568 3.06 10.28 5.97
C ALA A 568 3.48 9.82 4.57
N LEU A 569 2.55 9.25 3.80
CA LEU A 569 2.73 8.95 2.39
C LEU A 569 2.30 10.15 1.54
N LEU A 570 3.25 10.72 0.79
CA LEU A 570 2.95 11.60 -0.33
C LEU A 570 2.89 10.80 -1.62
N VAL A 571 1.79 10.95 -2.36
CA VAL A 571 1.62 10.29 -3.66
C VAL A 571 1.15 11.28 -4.72
N ALA A 572 1.43 10.93 -5.97
CA ALA A 572 0.82 11.56 -7.14
C ALA A 572 1.10 13.07 -7.27
N GLY A 573 0.32 13.71 -8.13
CA GLY A 573 0.34 15.12 -8.46
C GLY A 573 0.86 15.37 -9.88
N THR A 574 0.81 16.64 -10.30
CA THR A 574 1.36 17.07 -11.59
C THR A 574 2.03 18.44 -11.46
N ARG A 575 3.03 18.69 -12.32
CA ARG A 575 3.73 19.98 -12.47
C ARG A 575 3.03 20.93 -13.45
N ARG A 576 2.06 20.44 -14.22
CA ARG A 576 1.28 21.24 -15.16
C ARG A 576 0.42 22.27 -14.42
N GLU A 577 0.53 23.56 -14.75
CA GLU A 577 -0.37 24.60 -14.22
C GLU A 577 -1.86 24.28 -14.50
N PRO A 578 -2.82 24.74 -13.68
CA PRO A 578 -4.24 24.60 -13.98
C PRO A 578 -4.57 25.32 -15.29
N ASN A 579 -5.24 24.63 -16.21
CA ASN A 579 -5.37 25.09 -17.59
C ASN A 579 -6.35 26.28 -17.75
N PRO A 580 -5.92 27.44 -18.30
CA PRO A 580 -6.84 28.52 -18.68
C PRO A 580 -7.36 28.40 -20.12
N ASP A 581 -6.57 27.84 -21.05
CA ASP A 581 -6.94 27.68 -22.47
C ASP A 581 -6.25 26.44 -23.09
N ALA A 582 -7.03 25.60 -23.77
CA ALA A 582 -6.68 24.21 -24.09
C ALA A 582 -5.78 23.99 -25.31
N LEU A 583 -5.34 25.04 -26.00
CA LEU A 583 -4.70 24.95 -27.32
C LEU A 583 -3.21 25.30 -27.36
N THR A 584 -2.55 25.55 -26.22
CA THR A 584 -1.09 25.79 -26.17
C THR A 584 -0.30 24.48 -26.07
N PRO A 585 0.72 24.25 -26.92
CA PRO A 585 1.54 23.03 -26.87
C PRO A 585 2.59 23.11 -25.74
N PHE A 586 2.43 22.28 -24.72
CA PHE A 586 3.35 22.17 -23.57
C PHE A 586 4.01 20.79 -23.48
N GLN A 587 5.23 20.75 -22.94
CA GLN A 587 6.00 19.52 -22.68
C GLN A 587 5.51 18.79 -21.42
N PRO A 588 5.60 17.44 -21.35
CA PRO A 588 5.20 16.66 -20.18
C PRO A 588 6.27 16.70 -19.07
N THR A 589 5.85 16.57 -17.80
CA THR A 589 6.75 16.37 -16.65
C THR A 589 6.11 15.43 -15.63
N GLU A 590 6.64 14.20 -15.52
CA GLU A 590 5.95 13.10 -14.85
C GLU A 590 6.20 13.08 -13.32
N CYS A 591 5.13 13.18 -12.52
CA CYS A 591 5.19 13.10 -11.05
C CYS A 591 4.72 11.72 -10.54
N ARG A 592 5.39 10.64 -10.98
CA ARG A 592 5.04 9.25 -10.57
C ARG A 592 5.62 8.81 -9.23
N THR A 593 6.76 9.37 -8.81
CA THR A 593 7.43 8.97 -7.58
C THR A 593 6.61 9.36 -6.36
N SER A 594 6.31 8.35 -5.53
CA SER A 594 5.74 8.49 -4.19
C SER A 594 6.87 8.71 -3.18
N PHE A 595 6.57 9.38 -2.08
CA PHE A 595 7.56 9.69 -1.05
C PHE A 595 6.98 9.41 0.33
N LEU A 596 7.69 8.61 1.13
CA LEU A 596 7.53 8.57 2.57
C LEU A 596 8.12 9.88 3.12
N LEU A 597 7.31 10.63 3.86
CA LEU A 597 7.72 11.71 4.73
C LEU A 597 7.96 11.18 6.12
N GLU A 598 9.11 11.51 6.69
CA GLU A 598 9.38 11.45 8.12
C GLU A 598 9.57 12.87 8.64
N GLN A 599 8.77 13.28 9.63
CA GLN A 599 8.95 14.56 10.32
C GLN A 599 9.61 14.32 11.67
N GLN A 600 10.67 15.09 11.94
CA GLN A 600 11.38 15.07 13.21
C GLN A 600 11.34 16.46 13.84
N ASP A 601 10.95 16.54 15.11
CA ASP A 601 11.03 17.80 15.87
C ASP A 601 12.48 18.09 16.23
N THR A 602 12.86 19.36 16.06
CA THR A 602 14.17 19.86 16.46
C THR A 602 13.97 20.93 17.53
N ARG A 603 15.02 21.22 18.30
CA ARG A 603 14.94 22.20 19.39
C ARG A 603 14.62 23.60 18.83
N PHE A 604 13.93 24.41 19.64
CA PHE A 604 13.62 25.82 19.36
C PHE A 604 12.55 26.12 18.28
N GLY A 605 11.55 25.24 18.11
CA GLY A 605 10.39 25.52 17.24
C GLY A 605 10.71 25.37 15.75
N ARG A 606 11.62 24.44 15.45
CA ARG A 606 12.01 24.05 14.10
C ARG A 606 11.67 22.58 13.87
N ILE A 607 11.39 22.22 12.63
CA ILE A 607 11.21 20.82 12.23
C ILE A 607 12.12 20.48 11.06
N GLN A 608 12.56 19.23 11.03
CA GLN A 608 13.24 18.63 9.89
C GLN A 608 12.26 17.71 9.17
N LEU A 609 12.20 17.82 7.85
CA LEU A 609 11.41 16.95 6.97
C LEU A 609 12.37 16.10 6.14
N ARG A 610 12.29 14.78 6.29
CA ARG A 610 13.05 13.82 5.48
C ARG A 610 12.09 13.15 4.51
N TRP A 611 12.39 13.25 3.22
CA TRP A 611 11.62 12.62 2.15
C TRP A 611 12.41 11.44 1.59
N ILE A 612 11.79 10.27 1.58
CA ILE A 612 12.37 8.99 1.15
C ILE A 612 11.51 8.47 -0.01
N PRO A 613 12.08 8.15 -1.18
CA PRO A 613 11.31 7.56 -2.28
C PRO A 613 10.65 6.24 -1.85
N ALA A 614 9.35 6.10 -2.12
CA ALA A 614 8.50 4.98 -1.71
C ALA A 614 7.91 4.26 -2.93
N GLY A 615 8.72 4.03 -3.96
CA GLY A 615 8.28 3.48 -5.26
C GLY A 615 7.68 4.52 -6.22
N ARG A 616 7.17 4.04 -7.35
CA ARG A 616 6.57 4.85 -8.43
C ARG A 616 5.17 4.32 -8.76
N LEU A 617 4.21 5.21 -8.91
CA LEU A 617 2.88 4.88 -9.44
C LEU A 617 2.99 4.36 -10.89
N PRO A 618 2.12 3.41 -11.31
CA PRO A 618 2.17 2.80 -12.64
C PRO A 618 1.99 3.83 -13.78
N VAL A 619 1.25 4.91 -13.51
CA VAL A 619 1.01 6.04 -14.43
C VAL A 619 1.26 7.38 -13.72
N GLU A 620 1.53 8.44 -14.49
CA GLU A 620 1.36 9.80 -13.94
C GLU A 620 -0.10 9.98 -13.58
N LEU A 621 -0.35 10.55 -12.40
CA LEU A 621 -1.66 10.54 -11.79
C LEU A 621 -1.80 11.84 -10.97
N TYR A 622 -2.92 12.54 -11.12
CA TYR A 622 -3.30 13.66 -10.24
C TYR A 622 -4.75 13.53 -9.78
N GLN A 623 -5.02 14.10 -8.60
CA GLN A 623 -6.25 13.95 -7.81
C GLN A 623 -6.69 12.47 -7.64
N PRO A 624 -5.81 11.54 -7.19
CA PRO A 624 -6.26 10.21 -6.81
C PRO A 624 -7.28 10.28 -5.68
N SER A 625 -8.01 9.18 -5.54
CA SER A 625 -8.47 8.80 -4.22
C SER A 625 -7.35 8.07 -3.46
N ILE A 626 -7.21 8.39 -2.18
CA ILE A 626 -6.32 7.70 -1.24
C ILE A 626 -7.16 7.24 -0.06
N VAL A 627 -6.84 6.07 0.50
CA VAL A 627 -7.56 5.54 1.67
C VAL A 627 -6.66 4.56 2.41
N GLU A 628 -6.65 4.66 3.74
CA GLU A 628 -6.00 3.70 4.62
C GLU A 628 -6.87 2.46 4.80
N LEU A 629 -6.27 1.28 4.64
CA LEU A 629 -6.91 -0.02 4.76
C LEU A 629 -6.66 -0.61 6.16
N PRO A 630 -7.49 -1.57 6.61
CA PRO A 630 -7.16 -2.40 7.76
C PRO A 630 -5.75 -3.00 7.64
N GLY A 631 -4.96 -2.91 8.72
CA GLY A 631 -3.55 -3.29 8.74
C GLY A 631 -2.56 -2.23 8.24
N GLY A 632 -2.99 -0.97 8.01
CA GLY A 632 -2.10 0.16 7.75
C GLY A 632 -1.57 0.29 6.32
N ARG A 633 -1.96 -0.61 5.42
CA ARG A 633 -1.72 -0.46 3.96
C ARG A 633 -2.54 0.70 3.42
N ILE A 634 -2.07 1.38 2.37
CA ILE A 634 -2.78 2.54 1.80
C ILE A 634 -3.12 2.26 0.33
N LEU A 635 -4.41 2.24 -0.01
CA LEU A 635 -4.90 2.12 -1.39
C LEU A 635 -4.93 3.49 -2.07
N ILE A 636 -4.41 3.52 -3.30
CA ILE A 636 -4.34 4.70 -4.18
C ILE A 636 -5.09 4.31 -5.46
N ALA A 637 -6.21 4.95 -5.74
CA ALA A 637 -7.15 4.48 -6.76
C ALA A 637 -7.64 5.59 -7.70
N GLY A 638 -7.49 5.33 -9.00
CA GLY A 638 -7.90 6.18 -10.11
C GLY A 638 -7.44 7.63 -9.98
N GLY A 639 -8.18 8.55 -10.59
CA GLY A 639 -7.79 9.96 -10.74
C GLY A 639 -7.63 10.32 -12.21
N PHE A 640 -6.72 11.23 -12.53
CA PHE A 640 -6.48 11.70 -13.90
C PHE A 640 -5.03 11.51 -14.34
N ASP A 641 -4.82 11.13 -15.59
CA ASP A 641 -3.51 10.92 -16.20
C ASP A 641 -2.86 12.22 -16.71
N ARG A 642 -1.68 12.11 -17.32
CA ARG A 642 -0.96 13.24 -17.95
C ARG A 642 -1.76 14.00 -19.03
N GLY A 643 -2.69 13.32 -19.70
CA GLY A 643 -3.60 13.90 -20.69
C GLY A 643 -4.79 14.65 -20.07
N GLY A 644 -5.02 14.48 -18.77
CA GLY A 644 -6.26 14.90 -18.10
C GLY A 644 -7.41 13.94 -18.33
N LEU A 645 -7.14 12.73 -18.83
CA LEU A 645 -8.11 11.65 -18.97
C LEU A 645 -8.24 10.88 -17.66
N PRO A 646 -9.41 10.31 -17.34
CA PRO A 646 -9.57 9.41 -16.20
C PRO A 646 -8.63 8.21 -16.32
N THR A 647 -8.16 7.69 -15.19
CA THR A 647 -7.44 6.41 -15.14
C THR A 647 -8.15 5.40 -14.24
N ALA A 648 -8.16 4.14 -14.67
CA ALA A 648 -8.62 2.99 -13.90
C ALA A 648 -7.48 2.27 -13.15
N GLU A 649 -6.27 2.83 -13.13
CA GLU A 649 -5.14 2.27 -12.39
C GLU A 649 -5.35 2.34 -10.88
N ALA A 650 -4.87 1.33 -10.17
CA ALA A 650 -4.80 1.28 -8.72
C ALA A 650 -3.42 0.80 -8.27
N ALA A 651 -2.99 1.31 -7.13
CA ALA A 651 -1.75 0.95 -6.47
C ALA A 651 -1.98 0.83 -4.96
N ILE A 652 -1.20 -0.01 -4.29
CA ILE A 652 -1.23 -0.17 -2.83
C ILE A 652 0.16 0.16 -2.30
N TYR A 653 0.22 0.99 -1.26
CA TYR A 653 1.42 1.18 -0.47
C TYR A 653 1.39 0.20 0.70
N ASP A 654 2.45 -0.58 0.85
CA ASP A 654 2.67 -1.40 2.03
C ASP A 654 3.67 -0.72 2.98
N PRO A 655 3.29 -0.44 4.24
CA PRO A 655 4.19 0.20 5.20
C PRO A 655 5.33 -0.71 5.68
N PHE A 656 5.23 -2.04 5.50
CA PHE A 656 6.28 -2.99 5.90
C PHE A 656 7.44 -3.01 4.90
N SER A 657 7.17 -3.21 3.62
CA SER A 657 8.16 -3.08 2.53
C SER A 657 8.55 -1.63 2.23
N GLY A 658 7.68 -0.67 2.55
CA GLY A 658 7.90 0.76 2.31
C GLY A 658 7.72 1.19 0.84
N VAL A 659 7.03 0.39 0.02
CA VAL A 659 6.92 0.61 -1.43
C VAL A 659 5.47 0.63 -1.92
N VAL A 660 5.23 1.44 -2.96
CA VAL A 660 3.99 1.45 -3.74
C VAL A 660 4.05 0.40 -4.86
N GLU A 661 3.14 -0.56 -4.79
CA GLU A 661 2.95 -1.66 -5.74
C GLU A 661 1.67 -1.49 -6.56
N ARG A 662 1.57 -2.15 -7.73
CA ARG A 662 0.39 -2.06 -8.59
C ARG A 662 -0.65 -3.11 -8.19
N VAL A 663 -1.92 -2.72 -8.06
CA VAL A 663 -3.01 -3.69 -7.88
C VAL A 663 -3.20 -4.48 -9.18
N CYS A 664 -3.23 -5.80 -9.06
CA CYS A 664 -3.21 -6.75 -10.18
C CYS A 664 -4.35 -6.57 -11.23
N LYS A 665 -5.55 -6.12 -10.82
CA LYS A 665 -6.63 -5.71 -11.72
C LYS A 665 -6.92 -4.20 -11.58
N PRO A 666 -7.13 -3.47 -12.68
CA PRO A 666 -7.62 -2.09 -12.66
C PRO A 666 -9.09 -2.01 -12.19
N LEU A 667 -9.57 -0.79 -11.89
CA LEU A 667 -10.98 -0.51 -11.55
C LEU A 667 -11.95 -0.62 -12.75
N SER A 668 -11.43 -0.84 -13.96
CA SER A 668 -12.23 -0.91 -15.18
C SER A 668 -13.05 -2.21 -15.24
N ARG A 669 -14.14 -2.16 -16.00
CA ARG A 669 -15.03 -3.31 -16.23
C ARG A 669 -15.21 -3.50 -17.73
N ALA A 670 -15.19 -4.75 -18.19
CA ALA A 670 -15.55 -5.05 -19.56
C ALA A 670 -17.01 -4.67 -19.83
N SER A 671 -17.23 -3.85 -20.86
CA SER A 671 -18.53 -3.39 -21.34
C SER A 671 -18.76 -3.81 -22.80
N ALA A 672 -19.96 -3.56 -23.32
CA ALA A 672 -20.26 -3.80 -24.73
C ALA A 672 -19.51 -2.86 -25.70
N GLY A 673 -18.87 -1.80 -25.19
CA GLY A 673 -18.10 -0.82 -25.96
C GLY A 673 -16.57 -0.91 -25.79
N GLY A 674 -16.07 -1.67 -24.81
CA GLY A 674 -14.65 -1.74 -24.45
C GLY A 674 -14.46 -1.86 -22.94
N ASP A 675 -13.35 -1.34 -22.41
CA ASP A 675 -13.17 -1.22 -20.95
C ASP A 675 -13.79 0.10 -20.44
N GLU A 676 -14.75 -0.02 -19.53
CA GLU A 676 -15.43 1.10 -18.88
C GLU A 676 -14.48 1.79 -17.88
N LEU A 677 -14.13 3.05 -18.15
CA LEU A 677 -13.27 3.88 -17.30
C LEU A 677 -14.11 4.68 -16.28
N LEU A 678 -13.80 4.54 -14.99
CA LEU A 678 -14.45 5.26 -13.91
C LEU A 678 -13.89 6.69 -13.73
N LEU A 679 -14.80 7.66 -13.57
CA LEU A 679 -14.45 9.08 -13.42
C LEU A 679 -14.49 9.54 -11.96
N ALA A 680 -13.59 10.45 -11.60
CA ALA A 680 -13.59 11.19 -10.33
C ALA A 680 -13.83 10.31 -9.07
N PRO A 681 -13.09 9.20 -8.90
CA PRO A 681 -13.30 8.31 -7.76
C PRO A 681 -13.04 9.01 -6.43
N ARG A 682 -13.89 8.69 -5.44
CA ARG A 682 -13.68 8.94 -4.01
C ARG A 682 -13.68 7.60 -3.31
N ALA A 683 -12.83 7.46 -2.29
CA ALA A 683 -12.68 6.24 -1.52
C ALA A 683 -12.74 6.55 -0.02
N VAL A 684 -13.24 5.60 0.74
CA VAL A 684 -13.38 5.67 2.20
C VAL A 684 -13.10 4.30 2.79
N ALA A 685 -12.47 4.28 3.97
CA ALA A 685 -12.10 3.04 4.64
C ALA A 685 -13.36 2.30 5.13
N LEU A 686 -13.29 0.98 5.16
CA LEU A 686 -14.32 0.11 5.74
C LEU A 686 -13.67 -0.98 6.59
N TRP A 687 -14.46 -1.57 7.50
CA TRP A 687 -14.09 -2.81 8.18
C TRP A 687 -13.90 -3.91 7.11
N GLY A 688 -12.65 -4.33 6.89
CA GLY A 688 -12.27 -5.31 5.85
C GLY A 688 -11.79 -4.75 4.51
N GLY A 689 -11.69 -3.43 4.33
CA GLY A 689 -11.16 -2.86 3.07
C GLY A 689 -11.51 -1.40 2.83
N ALA A 690 -11.99 -1.08 1.62
CA ALA A 690 -12.42 0.27 1.26
C ALA A 690 -13.61 0.28 0.30
N LEU A 691 -14.46 1.30 0.39
CA LEU A 691 -15.50 1.59 -0.60
C LEU A 691 -15.03 2.71 -1.52
N ILE A 692 -15.10 2.50 -2.83
CA ILE A 692 -14.84 3.51 -3.86
C ILE A 692 -16.14 3.84 -4.59
N VAL A 693 -16.52 5.11 -4.63
CA VAL A 693 -17.63 5.62 -5.44
C VAL A 693 -17.08 6.46 -6.58
N ALA A 694 -17.51 6.18 -7.80
CA ALA A 694 -17.05 6.87 -9.00
C ALA A 694 -18.18 7.05 -10.02
N ALA A 695 -18.04 8.01 -10.93
CA ALA A 695 -18.99 8.25 -12.00
C ALA A 695 -18.75 7.30 -13.19
N SER A 696 -19.80 6.62 -13.66
CA SER A 696 -19.78 5.88 -14.93
C SER A 696 -20.15 6.81 -16.11
N PRO A 697 -19.32 6.91 -17.16
CA PRO A 697 -19.68 7.59 -18.40
C PRO A 697 -20.80 6.87 -19.17
N GLU A 698 -20.82 5.53 -19.11
CA GLU A 698 -21.69 4.68 -19.92
C GLU A 698 -23.12 4.62 -19.37
N SER A 699 -23.28 4.25 -18.10
CA SER A 699 -24.60 4.21 -17.45
C SER A 699 -25.13 5.59 -17.09
N ARG A 700 -24.24 6.59 -16.99
CA ARG A 700 -24.49 7.95 -16.46
C ARG A 700 -24.96 7.96 -14.99
N THR A 701 -24.76 6.86 -14.27
CA THR A 701 -24.96 6.74 -12.83
C THR A 701 -23.63 6.79 -12.09
N SER A 702 -23.66 6.89 -10.76
CA SER A 702 -22.50 6.47 -9.97
C SER A 702 -22.41 4.94 -9.94
N ARG A 703 -21.20 4.41 -9.75
CA ARG A 703 -20.88 3.00 -9.49
C ARG A 703 -20.08 2.91 -8.19
N ALA A 704 -20.35 1.89 -7.38
CA ALA A 704 -19.62 1.62 -6.16
C ALA A 704 -18.82 0.31 -6.29
N LEU A 705 -17.60 0.33 -5.76
CA LEU A 705 -16.68 -0.79 -5.73
C LEU A 705 -16.21 -1.00 -4.29
N LEU A 706 -16.44 -2.19 -3.75
CA LEU A 706 -15.77 -2.65 -2.56
C LEU A 706 -14.40 -3.21 -2.96
N PHE A 707 -13.34 -2.64 -2.40
CA PHE A 707 -12.02 -3.24 -2.39
C PHE A 707 -11.92 -4.16 -1.17
N THR A 708 -11.75 -5.45 -1.38
CA THR A 708 -11.41 -6.40 -0.31
C THR A 708 -9.92 -6.68 -0.34
N SER A 709 -9.23 -6.44 0.78
CA SER A 709 -7.93 -7.06 0.97
C SER A 709 -8.17 -8.55 1.24
N GLY A 710 -7.71 -9.42 0.33
CA GLY A 710 -7.83 -10.87 0.50
C GLY A 710 -7.22 -11.36 1.82
N ASN A 711 -7.79 -12.45 2.34
CA ASN A 711 -7.27 -13.22 3.48
C ASN A 711 -5.85 -13.71 3.23
#